data_AF-A0A8B7YX70-F1
#
_entry.id   AF-A0A8B7YX70-F1
#
_cell.length_a   1.000
_cell.length_b   1.000
_cell.length_c   1.000
_cell.angle_alpha   90.00
_cell.angle_beta   90.00
_cell.angle_gamma   90.00
#
_symmetry.space_group_name_H-M   'P 1'
#
loop_
_entity.id
_entity.type
_entity.pdbx_description
1 polymer ?
#
loop_
_entity_poly.entity_id
_entity_poly.type
_entity_poly.pdbx_seq_one_letter_code
_entity_poly.pdbx_strand_id
1 'polypeptide(L)'
;MAGMFQVVWCFSSLFAVVVLAVRENVRVNVDMVNVHYQMSDRSQCSSPQTTHKLSLLHGIPKEILDRVLQEQSLQRQQRLGGAGSPELNQLSNPGVADYKESSCAHCGLSVTPHIMETVTIGELVQACESGDARMVPGACAKMAASWVEETNNPKIVETYSLAMVEKGLVPFATGNRKVDHKLAYGVVLLNTGHYDDAIMHINEVVKEHPDLVGAYHTRGAAYAKKGVRFPVNAELALQDFNKAIELLPSAEEGWERRAEVYSALGMHKEAMSDMTKAIALKPSAKLYAHRATVYFREEDYVGATNDFLESIRINRHQPEIYHLLGLALYHQGKIKDAIKYYNEALKLNTHFVDCLRSLAHAYRELGNFDKALEKFNAALLINPNHVQSLQLRGSLLYQAGYPKEALPDFKACTSLEPHNNVCQYMKGLSYAALGQFYQAVKVNTKLRVLHMPEPGSSERDRALYVRELSRYLHAHLDTLVSDYNIDADLDGTMKDRWVKSKSFETKGYVEMPGLSPEISDVEDLDFLELSTEAQRLICTAAPTGHLGQVDAEGFLPSQRAQLAMGLASIEVAQTMRIVWDKASSNRVYRNSQGKRFGWRDMFDIAVKWRRLVDPDQPVLWIDMMPASSVEAGFNNHMNLLRGQVFNIRFSKYFNVIFNLTKKMVLQRNLIISQSSRAESKFQAALEKVSNCEELLKLVKKQKMGDGLMPGFMVSTKIPSYKEKGHKLEGSIFSLTGDVVGNVLFSLDTATTKKRTDQFHTEIDYIWLLLSDEMKKAHSSNKEMDSDSVIHLILSMVYYFYNLMPLSRGSSSVAYSVAVGLIYAIGKEVTGHIPKGNIVDVEALLSGGPENFTALMKNWMNIRWASTKANELPQVLETLPTLRTMLEVLNVGSRACGMAGL
;
A
#
# COMPACT_ATOMS: atom_id res chain seq x y z
N MET A 1 6.14 23.36 -37.37
CA MET A 1 6.75 22.07 -36.96
C MET A 1 8.27 21.99 -37.19
N ALA A 2 8.83 22.52 -38.29
CA ALA A 2 10.30 22.53 -38.50
C ALA A 2 11.12 23.30 -37.43
N GLY A 3 10.55 24.37 -36.84
CA GLY A 3 11.23 25.16 -35.79
C GLY A 3 11.34 24.47 -34.42
N MET A 4 10.45 23.53 -34.08
CA MET A 4 10.56 22.76 -32.82
C MET A 4 11.68 21.72 -32.90
N PHE A 5 11.88 21.11 -34.06
CA PHE A 5 12.93 20.10 -34.25
C PHE A 5 14.35 20.69 -34.13
N GLN A 6 14.58 21.95 -34.53
CA GLN A 6 15.90 22.58 -34.47
C GLN A 6 16.29 23.08 -33.08
N VAL A 7 15.33 23.54 -32.26
CA VAL A 7 15.59 23.93 -30.86
C VAL A 7 15.92 22.71 -30.00
N VAL A 8 15.22 21.60 -30.22
CA VAL A 8 15.55 20.30 -29.60
C VAL A 8 16.94 19.82 -30.04
N TRP A 9 17.35 20.14 -31.27
CA TRP A 9 18.67 19.76 -31.79
C TRP A 9 19.82 20.51 -31.11
N CYS A 10 19.78 21.85 -31.00
CA CYS A 10 20.86 22.59 -30.32
C CYS A 10 20.93 22.25 -28.80
N PHE A 11 19.80 21.87 -28.16
CA PHE A 11 19.79 21.32 -26.79
C PHE A 11 20.42 19.93 -26.69
N SER A 12 20.13 19.04 -27.64
CA SER A 12 20.71 17.68 -27.68
C SER A 12 22.23 17.70 -27.86
N SER A 13 22.73 18.64 -28.68
CA SER A 13 24.16 18.81 -28.91
C SER A 13 24.88 19.39 -27.70
N LEU A 14 24.29 20.37 -26.99
CA LEU A 14 24.86 20.89 -25.73
C LEU A 14 24.89 19.80 -24.63
N PHE A 15 23.84 18.99 -24.54
CA PHE A 15 23.76 17.89 -23.57
C PHE A 15 24.78 16.79 -23.87
N ALA A 16 24.96 16.43 -25.15
CA ALA A 16 25.98 15.46 -25.57
C ALA A 16 27.41 15.94 -25.25
N VAL A 17 27.69 17.24 -25.43
CA VAL A 17 28.99 17.85 -25.08
C VAL A 17 29.25 17.81 -23.57
N VAL A 18 28.24 18.06 -22.72
CA VAL A 18 28.37 17.96 -21.26
C VAL A 18 28.60 16.52 -20.82
N VAL A 19 27.87 15.55 -21.39
CA VAL A 19 28.03 14.13 -21.08
C VAL A 19 29.43 13.61 -21.46
N LEU A 20 29.95 14.02 -22.61
CA LEU A 20 31.31 13.66 -23.04
C LEU A 20 32.39 14.36 -22.20
N ALA A 21 32.23 15.64 -21.85
CA ALA A 21 33.15 16.35 -20.98
C ALA A 21 33.21 15.74 -19.57
N VAL A 22 32.06 15.29 -19.03
CA VAL A 22 31.99 14.54 -17.77
C VAL A 22 32.66 13.18 -17.90
N ARG A 23 32.50 12.49 -19.03
CA ARG A 23 33.14 11.19 -19.30
C ARG A 23 34.67 11.31 -19.40
N GLU A 24 35.18 12.43 -19.90
CA GLU A 24 36.62 12.69 -20.03
C GLU A 24 37.21 13.51 -18.86
N ASN A 25 36.48 13.72 -17.76
CA ASN A 25 36.92 14.45 -16.56
C ASN A 25 37.35 15.91 -16.81
N VAL A 26 36.80 16.57 -17.83
CA VAL A 26 37.06 17.99 -18.12
C VAL A 26 36.12 18.86 -17.28
N ARG A 27 36.66 19.83 -16.52
CA ARG A 27 35.85 20.78 -15.74
C ARG A 27 35.07 21.71 -16.67
N VAL A 28 33.74 21.67 -16.58
CA VAL A 28 32.84 22.59 -17.30
C VAL A 28 32.22 23.58 -16.32
N ASN A 29 32.35 24.88 -16.58
CA ASN A 29 31.63 25.93 -15.82
C ASN A 29 30.20 26.07 -16.35
N VAL A 30 29.19 25.75 -15.54
CA VAL A 30 27.79 25.63 -15.98
C VAL A 30 26.91 26.68 -15.31
N ASP A 31 26.82 27.87 -15.91
CA ASP A 31 25.72 28.83 -15.70
C ASP A 31 24.70 28.67 -16.84
N MET A 32 23.79 27.69 -16.72
CA MET A 32 22.87 27.28 -17.79
C MET A 32 21.69 28.26 -18.03
N VAL A 33 21.50 29.28 -17.20
CA VAL A 33 20.35 30.21 -17.30
C VAL A 33 20.58 31.32 -18.33
N ASN A 34 21.83 31.67 -18.66
CA ASN A 34 22.14 32.77 -19.59
C ASN A 34 22.24 32.36 -21.08
N VAL A 35 22.26 31.06 -21.39
CA VAL A 35 22.35 30.56 -22.79
C VAL A 35 21.11 30.95 -23.61
N HIS A 36 19.97 31.20 -22.95
CA HIS A 36 18.72 31.58 -23.61
C HIS A 36 18.76 32.96 -24.28
N TYR A 37 19.66 33.86 -23.86
CA TYR A 37 19.62 35.27 -24.28
C TYR A 37 20.56 35.67 -25.43
N GLN A 38 21.52 34.81 -25.84
CA GLN A 38 22.54 35.20 -26.84
C GLN A 38 22.46 34.50 -28.20
N MET A 39 21.61 33.50 -28.39
CA MET A 39 21.43 32.82 -29.68
C MET A 39 20.03 33.05 -30.24
N SER A 40 19.77 34.27 -30.73
CA SER A 40 18.49 34.66 -31.33
C SER A 40 18.45 34.51 -32.86
N ASP A 41 19.54 34.12 -33.52
CA ASP A 41 19.63 34.11 -34.99
C ASP A 41 19.77 32.70 -35.61
N ARG A 42 18.93 32.42 -36.61
CA ARG A 42 18.56 31.07 -37.10
C ARG A 42 19.64 30.34 -37.93
N SER A 43 20.76 30.99 -38.25
CA SER A 43 21.78 30.47 -39.17
C SER A 43 23.07 30.00 -38.50
N GLN A 44 23.20 30.09 -37.16
CA GLN A 44 24.50 29.92 -36.49
C GLN A 44 24.78 28.53 -35.87
N CYS A 45 23.83 27.58 -35.76
CA CYS A 45 24.08 26.29 -35.06
C CYS A 45 25.01 25.29 -35.80
N SER A 46 25.60 25.62 -36.97
CA SER A 46 26.46 24.67 -37.71
C SER A 46 27.71 25.27 -38.39
N SER A 47 28.11 26.50 -38.05
CA SER A 47 29.32 27.10 -38.63
C SER A 47 30.57 26.85 -37.76
N PRO A 48 31.77 26.75 -38.36
CA PRO A 48 33.04 26.67 -37.62
C PRO A 48 33.33 27.87 -36.71
N GLN A 49 32.62 28.99 -36.88
CA GLN A 49 32.74 30.16 -36.01
C GLN A 49 32.02 29.94 -34.67
N THR A 50 31.00 29.08 -34.61
CA THR A 50 30.23 28.78 -33.40
C THR A 50 30.99 27.83 -32.48
N THR A 51 31.71 26.86 -33.05
CA THR A 51 32.61 25.98 -32.28
C THR A 51 33.77 26.75 -31.65
N HIS A 52 34.33 27.73 -32.37
CA HIS A 52 35.38 28.58 -31.83
C HIS A 52 34.89 29.49 -30.69
N LYS A 53 33.65 29.99 -30.74
CA LYS A 53 33.04 30.78 -29.65
C LYS A 53 32.72 29.94 -28.41
N LEU A 54 32.18 28.74 -28.57
CA LEU A 54 31.88 27.82 -27.45
C LEU A 54 33.16 27.35 -26.74
N SER A 55 34.23 27.11 -27.49
CA SER A 55 35.56 26.79 -26.94
C SER A 55 36.12 27.94 -26.08
N LEU A 56 36.03 29.18 -26.56
CA LEU A 56 36.50 30.37 -25.84
C LEU A 56 35.66 30.72 -24.60
N LEU A 57 34.34 30.56 -24.66
CA LEU A 57 33.42 30.93 -23.57
C LEU A 57 33.44 29.95 -22.39
N HIS A 58 33.71 28.66 -22.64
CA HIS A 58 33.58 27.61 -21.63
C HIS A 58 34.82 26.74 -21.44
N GLY A 59 35.94 27.08 -22.09
CA GLY A 59 37.24 26.41 -21.94
C GLY A 59 37.30 24.99 -22.51
N ILE A 60 36.36 24.63 -23.39
CA ILE A 60 36.28 23.28 -23.98
C ILE A 60 37.24 23.19 -25.18
N PRO A 61 38.16 22.21 -25.23
CA PRO A 61 39.07 22.03 -26.36
C PRO A 61 38.32 21.85 -27.68
N LYS A 62 38.73 22.61 -28.71
CA LYS A 62 38.08 22.62 -30.03
C LYS A 62 37.99 21.24 -30.68
N GLU A 63 38.99 20.38 -30.43
CA GLU A 63 39.05 19.01 -30.95
C GLU A 63 37.89 18.12 -30.46
N ILE A 64 37.41 18.32 -29.23
CA ILE A 64 36.27 17.57 -28.68
C ILE A 64 34.98 18.02 -29.37
N LEU A 65 34.86 19.33 -29.61
CA LEU A 65 33.69 19.92 -30.26
C LEU A 65 33.58 19.49 -31.73
N ASP A 66 34.71 19.40 -32.43
CA ASP A 66 34.77 18.96 -33.82
C ASP A 66 34.45 17.45 -33.97
N ARG A 67 34.82 16.60 -32.98
CA ARG A 67 34.42 15.17 -32.95
C ARG A 67 32.92 14.97 -32.79
N VAL A 68 32.27 15.74 -31.91
CA VAL A 68 30.81 15.67 -31.71
C VAL A 68 30.06 16.02 -33.00
N LEU A 69 30.55 17.01 -33.75
CA LEU A 69 29.95 17.37 -35.04
C LEU A 69 30.19 16.30 -36.13
N GLN A 70 31.35 15.64 -36.14
CA GLN A 70 31.62 14.50 -37.02
C GLN A 70 30.70 13.32 -36.72
N GLU A 71 30.52 12.93 -35.45
CA GLU A 71 29.61 11.84 -35.06
C GLU A 71 28.15 12.14 -35.43
N GLN A 72 27.70 13.38 -35.25
CA GLN A 72 26.35 13.78 -35.66
C GLN A 72 26.17 13.79 -37.18
N SER A 73 27.21 14.12 -37.95
CA SER A 73 27.18 14.03 -39.42
C SER A 73 27.09 12.57 -39.91
N LEU A 74 27.77 11.64 -39.22
CA LEU A 74 27.72 10.20 -39.49
C LEU A 74 26.33 9.61 -39.18
N GLN A 75 25.72 10.01 -38.06
CA GLN A 75 24.35 9.61 -37.71
C GLN A 75 23.31 10.13 -38.71
N ARG A 76 23.59 11.24 -39.41
CA ARG A 76 22.71 11.78 -40.46
C ARG A 76 22.76 10.94 -41.74
N GLN A 77 23.94 10.42 -42.10
CA GLN A 77 24.09 9.49 -43.24
C GLN A 77 23.42 8.14 -42.98
N GLN A 78 23.49 7.63 -41.75
CA GLN A 78 22.83 6.37 -41.35
C GLN A 78 21.29 6.42 -41.34
N ARG A 79 20.67 7.60 -41.24
CA ARG A 79 19.20 7.74 -41.25
C ARG A 79 18.56 7.89 -42.64
N LEU A 80 19.36 8.10 -43.69
CA LEU A 80 18.87 8.31 -45.06
C LEU A 80 19.09 7.10 -45.98
N GLY A 81 19.78 6.04 -45.54
CA GLY A 81 19.99 4.81 -46.30
C GLY A 81 19.51 3.57 -45.54
N GLY A 82 18.35 3.02 -45.93
CA GLY A 82 17.78 1.83 -45.28
C GLY A 82 16.60 1.23 -46.06
N ALA A 83 16.81 0.87 -47.33
CA ALA A 83 15.97 -0.06 -48.08
C ALA A 83 16.89 -1.14 -48.67
N GLY A 84 16.70 -2.40 -48.24
CA GLY A 84 17.49 -3.57 -48.67
C GLY A 84 18.11 -4.34 -47.50
N SER A 85 17.69 -5.59 -47.32
CA SER A 85 18.10 -6.62 -46.32
C SER A 85 19.54 -7.15 -46.54
N PRO A 86 20.06 -8.15 -45.76
CA PRO A 86 19.74 -8.65 -44.40
C PRO A 86 20.99 -8.68 -43.45
N GLU A 87 20.78 -9.10 -42.20
CA GLU A 87 21.74 -9.49 -41.14
C GLU A 87 22.17 -8.45 -40.08
N LEU A 88 22.20 -8.95 -38.83
CA LEU A 88 22.60 -8.33 -37.54
C LEU A 88 21.56 -7.48 -36.79
N ASN A 89 20.59 -8.16 -36.16
CA ASN A 89 19.78 -7.67 -35.05
C ASN A 89 20.46 -7.94 -33.69
N GLN A 90 21.09 -6.94 -33.08
CA GLN A 90 21.22 -6.80 -31.63
C GLN A 90 21.17 -5.31 -31.26
N LEU A 91 20.47 -5.00 -30.16
CA LEU A 91 20.31 -3.71 -29.47
C LEU A 91 19.06 -2.87 -29.85
N SER A 92 18.02 -3.08 -29.04
CA SER A 92 16.78 -2.31 -28.93
C SER A 92 16.94 -1.04 -28.07
N ASN A 93 16.34 0.06 -28.51
CA ASN A 93 16.10 1.30 -27.75
C ASN A 93 14.82 1.20 -26.88
N PRO A 94 14.74 1.90 -25.73
CA PRO A 94 13.62 1.84 -24.78
C PRO A 94 12.60 2.99 -25.00
N GLY A 95 11.33 2.78 -24.60
CA GLY A 95 10.38 3.89 -24.41
C GLY A 95 9.00 3.77 -25.06
N VAL A 96 8.41 2.57 -25.09
CA VAL A 96 6.96 2.32 -25.11
C VAL A 96 6.78 1.12 -24.17
N ALA A 97 5.86 1.18 -23.22
CA ALA A 97 5.58 0.04 -22.34
C ALA A 97 4.84 -1.05 -23.14
N ASP A 98 5.58 -1.68 -24.05
CA ASP A 98 5.28 -3.00 -24.61
C ASP A 98 5.32 -3.98 -23.43
N TYR A 99 4.20 -4.67 -23.19
CA TYR A 99 4.21 -6.04 -22.65
C TYR A 99 4.98 -6.93 -23.64
N LYS A 100 6.32 -6.84 -23.61
CA LYS A 100 7.21 -7.85 -24.16
C LYS A 100 7.77 -8.64 -23.00
N GLU A 101 7.10 -9.77 -22.77
CA GLU A 101 7.74 -11.07 -22.56
C GLU A 101 9.17 -10.95 -22.02
N SER A 102 9.28 -10.61 -20.73
CA SER A 102 10.31 -11.25 -19.93
C SER A 102 10.02 -12.75 -20.06
N SER A 103 10.99 -13.45 -20.64
CA SER A 103 11.04 -14.89 -20.74
C SER A 103 10.61 -15.51 -19.42
N CYS A 104 9.39 -16.00 -19.40
CA CYS A 104 8.85 -16.90 -18.41
C CYS A 104 9.52 -18.26 -18.65
N ALA A 105 10.82 -18.36 -18.39
CA ALA A 105 11.41 -19.65 -18.07
C ALA A 105 10.81 -20.00 -16.70
N HIS A 106 9.78 -20.85 -16.73
CA HIS A 106 8.76 -21.07 -15.68
C HIS A 106 7.48 -20.22 -15.78
N CYS A 107 6.88 -20.14 -16.97
CA CYS A 107 5.43 -20.22 -17.03
C CYS A 107 5.05 -21.69 -16.92
N GLY A 108 5.19 -22.20 -15.69
CA GLY A 108 4.55 -23.43 -15.26
C GLY A 108 3.05 -23.19 -15.19
N LEU A 109 2.39 -23.12 -16.35
CA LEU A 109 1.03 -23.61 -16.47
C LEU A 109 1.14 -25.13 -16.39
N SER A 110 1.38 -25.65 -15.18
CA SER A 110 1.03 -27.02 -14.85
C SER A 110 -0.46 -27.03 -14.55
N VAL A 111 -1.28 -26.96 -15.60
CA VAL A 111 -2.59 -27.60 -15.53
C VAL A 111 -2.25 -29.07 -15.34
N THR A 112 -2.73 -29.73 -14.29
CA THR A 112 -2.75 -31.21 -14.17
C THR A 112 -4.19 -31.68 -13.99
N PRO A 113 -4.53 -32.90 -14.47
CA PRO A 113 -5.66 -33.10 -15.38
C PRO A 113 -6.93 -33.60 -14.67
N HIS A 114 -8.11 -33.34 -15.27
CA HIS A 114 -9.09 -34.38 -15.64
C HIS A 114 -10.27 -33.81 -16.48
N ILE A 115 -10.26 -34.17 -17.78
CA ILE A 115 -11.31 -34.83 -18.61
C ILE A 115 -12.78 -34.43 -18.30
N MET A 116 -13.63 -33.91 -19.21
CA MET A 116 -13.86 -34.08 -20.66
C MET A 116 -14.56 -32.77 -21.13
N GLU A 117 -14.12 -32.04 -22.17
CA GLU A 117 -14.58 -32.17 -23.57
C GLU A 117 -13.77 -31.22 -24.48
N THR A 118 -13.51 -31.68 -25.72
CA THR A 118 -12.59 -31.16 -26.76
C THR A 118 -11.10 -31.40 -26.49
N VAL A 119 -10.53 -32.41 -27.14
CA VAL A 119 -9.20 -32.95 -26.87
C VAL A 119 -8.10 -32.14 -27.57
N THR A 120 -7.17 -31.57 -26.82
CA THR A 120 -5.85 -31.11 -27.32
C THR A 120 -4.83 -32.25 -27.32
N ILE A 121 -3.78 -32.16 -28.16
CA ILE A 121 -2.65 -33.12 -28.15
C ILE A 121 -1.88 -33.07 -26.81
N GLY A 122 -1.88 -31.93 -26.10
CA GLY A 122 -1.32 -31.80 -24.75
C GLY A 122 -2.15 -32.51 -23.67
N GLU A 123 -3.48 -32.46 -23.76
CA GLU A 123 -4.38 -33.17 -22.84
C GLU A 123 -4.42 -34.69 -23.08
N LEU A 124 -4.11 -35.14 -24.30
CA LEU A 124 -3.86 -36.55 -24.63
C LEU A 124 -2.63 -37.11 -23.90
N VAL A 125 -1.56 -36.33 -23.80
CA VAL A 125 -0.35 -36.71 -23.05
C VAL A 125 -0.63 -36.76 -21.56
N GLN A 126 -1.43 -35.82 -21.06
CA GLN A 126 -1.77 -35.79 -19.64
C GLN A 126 -2.70 -36.90 -19.17
N ALA A 127 -3.64 -37.30 -20.03
CA ALA A 127 -4.48 -38.49 -19.82
C ALA A 127 -3.71 -39.81 -19.96
N CYS A 128 -2.60 -39.81 -20.71
CA CYS A 128 -1.64 -40.93 -20.76
C CYS A 128 -0.81 -41.03 -19.47
N GLU A 129 -0.41 -39.89 -18.88
CA GLU A 129 0.37 -39.84 -17.63
C GLU A 129 -0.48 -40.15 -16.38
N SER A 130 -1.77 -39.80 -16.37
CA SER A 130 -2.69 -40.06 -15.25
C SER A 130 -3.36 -41.46 -15.28
N GLY A 131 -3.09 -42.28 -16.30
CA GLY A 131 -3.58 -43.67 -16.39
C GLY A 131 -5.07 -43.83 -16.74
N ASP A 132 -5.78 -42.74 -17.04
CA ASP A 132 -7.24 -42.71 -17.21
C ASP A 132 -7.73 -42.89 -18.66
N ALA A 133 -6.81 -42.96 -19.62
CA ALA A 133 -7.16 -43.05 -21.04
C ALA A 133 -7.45 -44.49 -21.50
N ARG A 134 -8.69 -44.77 -21.92
CA ARG A 134 -9.01 -45.94 -22.77
C ARG A 134 -8.45 -45.72 -24.17
N MET A 135 -7.16 -45.99 -24.39
CA MET A 135 -6.50 -45.94 -25.70
C MET A 135 -5.79 -47.24 -26.06
N VAL A 136 -5.62 -47.47 -27.37
CA VAL A 136 -4.94 -48.64 -27.93
C VAL A 136 -3.50 -48.74 -27.38
N PRO A 137 -3.03 -49.92 -26.95
CA PRO A 137 -1.66 -50.11 -26.46
C PRO A 137 -0.62 -49.61 -27.48
N GLY A 138 0.27 -48.71 -27.06
CA GLY A 138 1.39 -48.19 -27.88
C GLY A 138 1.27 -46.73 -28.37
N ALA A 139 0.12 -46.08 -28.20
CA ALA A 139 -0.04 -44.66 -28.54
C ALA A 139 0.70 -43.72 -27.56
N CYS A 140 0.64 -44.00 -26.26
CA CYS A 140 1.32 -43.18 -25.24
C CYS A 140 2.85 -43.24 -25.34
N ALA A 141 3.43 -44.40 -25.70
CA ALA A 141 4.88 -44.59 -25.78
C ALA A 141 5.55 -43.81 -26.93
N LYS A 142 4.82 -43.51 -28.02
CA LYS A 142 5.32 -42.69 -29.12
C LYS A 142 5.15 -41.19 -28.88
N MET A 143 4.20 -40.77 -28.05
CA MET A 143 3.96 -39.35 -27.75
C MET A 143 4.99 -38.77 -26.77
N ALA A 144 5.58 -39.57 -25.89
CA ALA A 144 6.57 -39.12 -24.90
C ALA A 144 8.01 -39.00 -25.42
N ALA A 145 8.33 -39.59 -26.57
CA ALA A 145 9.73 -39.80 -27.00
C ALA A 145 10.28 -38.75 -27.97
N SER A 146 9.45 -37.91 -28.62
CA SER A 146 9.92 -37.07 -29.73
C SER A 146 9.04 -35.85 -30.00
N TRP A 147 9.25 -34.72 -29.31
CA TRP A 147 8.58 -33.46 -29.67
C TRP A 147 9.49 -32.24 -29.49
N VAL A 148 10.30 -31.96 -30.52
CA VAL A 148 10.52 -30.61 -31.09
C VAL A 148 10.92 -30.71 -32.58
N GLU A 149 11.55 -31.80 -33.05
CA GLU A 149 12.16 -31.82 -34.40
C GLU A 149 11.33 -32.48 -35.55
N GLU A 150 10.22 -33.18 -35.28
CA GLU A 150 9.51 -33.98 -36.33
C GLU A 150 8.14 -33.42 -36.78
N THR A 151 7.75 -32.21 -36.39
CA THR A 151 6.38 -31.68 -36.63
C THR A 151 6.12 -31.17 -38.04
N ASN A 152 7.13 -31.14 -38.92
CA ASN A 152 6.99 -30.82 -40.34
C ASN A 152 6.60 -32.02 -41.21
N ASN A 153 6.30 -33.19 -40.63
CA ASN A 153 5.96 -34.38 -41.39
C ASN A 153 4.44 -34.50 -41.63
N PRO A 154 3.91 -34.23 -42.83
CA PRO A 154 2.48 -34.34 -43.13
C PRO A 154 1.91 -35.75 -42.88
N LYS A 155 2.73 -36.80 -42.90
CA LYS A 155 2.28 -38.17 -42.55
C LYS A 155 1.87 -38.30 -41.09
N ILE A 156 2.48 -37.52 -40.20
CA ILE A 156 2.19 -37.54 -38.77
C ILE A 156 0.84 -36.85 -38.51
N VAL A 157 0.62 -35.68 -39.11
CA VAL A 157 -0.66 -34.95 -39.05
C VAL A 157 -1.80 -35.83 -39.57
N GLU A 158 -1.61 -36.49 -40.71
CA GLU A 158 -2.57 -37.44 -41.31
C GLU A 158 -2.88 -38.64 -40.40
N THR A 159 -1.87 -39.19 -39.74
CA THR A 159 -2.05 -40.32 -38.83
C THR A 159 -2.89 -39.90 -37.61
N TYR A 160 -2.63 -38.71 -37.06
CA TYR A 160 -3.36 -38.20 -35.92
C TYR A 160 -4.80 -37.78 -36.27
N SER A 161 -5.03 -37.18 -37.44
CA SER A 161 -6.38 -36.83 -37.89
C SER A 161 -7.25 -38.08 -38.07
N LEU A 162 -6.72 -39.15 -38.67
CA LEU A 162 -7.43 -40.43 -38.78
C LEU A 162 -7.75 -41.03 -37.41
N ALA A 163 -6.79 -41.00 -36.48
CA ALA A 163 -7.00 -41.49 -35.12
C ALA A 163 -8.05 -40.68 -34.34
N MET A 164 -8.12 -39.36 -34.55
CA MET A 164 -9.15 -38.51 -33.95
C MET A 164 -10.55 -38.86 -34.47
N VAL A 165 -10.70 -39.11 -35.76
CA VAL A 165 -11.98 -39.54 -36.36
C VAL A 165 -12.42 -40.91 -35.82
N GLU A 166 -11.50 -41.88 -35.74
CA GLU A 166 -11.81 -43.23 -35.25
C GLU A 166 -12.23 -43.25 -33.78
N LYS A 167 -11.73 -42.31 -32.98
CA LYS A 167 -12.09 -42.15 -31.58
C LYS A 167 -13.29 -41.22 -31.34
N GLY A 168 -13.88 -40.65 -32.40
CA GLY A 168 -15.00 -39.72 -32.30
C GLY A 168 -14.65 -38.40 -31.61
N LEU A 169 -13.40 -37.94 -31.72
CA LEU A 169 -12.88 -36.75 -31.05
C LEU A 169 -12.93 -35.48 -31.92
N VAL A 170 -13.65 -35.52 -33.05
CA VAL A 170 -13.75 -34.38 -33.98
C VAL A 170 -14.77 -33.37 -33.43
N PRO A 171 -14.38 -32.10 -33.21
CA PRO A 171 -15.31 -31.06 -32.79
C PRO A 171 -16.41 -30.87 -33.84
N PHE A 172 -17.67 -30.82 -33.40
CA PHE A 172 -18.83 -30.68 -34.30
C PHE A 172 -18.87 -31.75 -35.42
N ALA A 173 -18.61 -33.01 -35.07
CA ALA A 173 -18.61 -34.12 -36.02
C ALA A 173 -19.93 -34.20 -36.81
N THR A 174 -19.80 -34.42 -38.11
CA THR A 174 -20.90 -34.47 -39.08
C THR A 174 -21.46 -35.87 -39.28
N GLY A 175 -20.73 -36.90 -38.80
CA GLY A 175 -21.03 -38.30 -39.09
C GLY A 175 -20.53 -38.75 -40.46
N ASN A 176 -19.98 -37.85 -41.28
CA ASN A 176 -19.33 -38.19 -42.54
C ASN A 176 -17.82 -38.29 -42.32
N ARG A 177 -17.31 -39.53 -42.34
CA ARG A 177 -15.88 -39.84 -42.12
C ARG A 177 -14.92 -39.00 -42.96
N LYS A 178 -15.28 -38.64 -44.21
CA LYS A 178 -14.39 -37.84 -45.08
C LYS A 178 -14.34 -36.37 -44.66
N VAL A 179 -15.48 -35.79 -44.31
CA VAL A 179 -15.58 -34.39 -43.87
C VAL A 179 -14.97 -34.24 -42.47
N ASP A 180 -15.28 -35.18 -41.57
CA ASP A 180 -14.73 -35.22 -40.22
C ASP A 180 -13.21 -35.40 -40.23
N HIS A 181 -12.67 -36.15 -41.19
CA HIS A 181 -11.22 -36.25 -41.39
C HIS A 181 -10.59 -34.93 -41.82
N LYS A 182 -11.20 -34.21 -42.79
CA LYS A 182 -10.71 -32.89 -43.21
C LYS A 182 -10.74 -31.89 -42.06
N LEU A 183 -11.79 -31.90 -41.24
CA LEU A 183 -11.87 -31.09 -40.01
C LEU A 183 -10.79 -31.48 -39.00
N ALA A 184 -10.65 -32.78 -38.70
CA ALA A 184 -9.65 -33.29 -37.77
C ALA A 184 -8.24 -32.88 -38.18
N TYR A 185 -7.92 -32.91 -39.48
CA TYR A 185 -6.63 -32.49 -40.01
C TYR A 185 -6.34 -31.01 -39.68
N GLY A 186 -7.29 -30.10 -39.90
CA GLY A 186 -7.13 -28.70 -39.53
C GLY A 186 -7.04 -28.46 -38.01
N VAL A 187 -7.75 -29.26 -37.20
CA VAL A 187 -7.65 -29.21 -35.73
C VAL A 187 -6.27 -29.69 -35.24
N VAL A 188 -5.68 -30.71 -35.86
CA VAL A 188 -4.31 -31.16 -35.56
C VAL A 188 -3.30 -30.08 -35.93
N LEU A 189 -3.43 -29.44 -37.10
CA LEU A 189 -2.56 -28.33 -37.49
C LEU A 189 -2.64 -27.16 -36.50
N LEU A 190 -3.85 -26.76 -36.09
CA LEU A 190 -4.08 -25.75 -35.06
C LEU A 190 -3.38 -26.11 -33.74
N ASN A 191 -3.59 -27.34 -33.26
CA ASN A 191 -3.05 -27.80 -31.98
C ASN A 191 -1.53 -28.01 -31.98
N THR A 192 -0.92 -28.17 -33.17
CA THR A 192 0.53 -28.29 -33.33
C THR A 192 1.23 -26.95 -33.60
N GLY A 193 0.49 -25.84 -33.63
CA GLY A 193 1.05 -24.49 -33.79
C GLY A 193 1.17 -24.01 -35.24
N HIS A 194 0.77 -24.82 -36.23
CA HIS A 194 0.80 -24.47 -37.66
C HIS A 194 -0.45 -23.67 -38.05
N TYR A 195 -0.59 -22.46 -37.51
CA TYR A 195 -1.83 -21.68 -37.64
C TYR A 195 -2.15 -21.28 -39.09
N ASP A 196 -1.14 -20.89 -39.87
CA ASP A 196 -1.33 -20.48 -41.27
C ASP A 196 -1.78 -21.65 -42.16
N ASP A 197 -1.17 -22.83 -41.99
CA ASP A 197 -1.58 -24.04 -42.70
C ASP A 197 -2.97 -24.50 -42.27
N ALA A 198 -3.29 -24.39 -40.98
CA ALA A 198 -4.64 -24.68 -40.48
C ALA A 198 -5.68 -23.75 -41.11
N ILE A 199 -5.40 -22.45 -41.19
CA ILE A 199 -6.28 -21.46 -41.83
C ILE A 199 -6.46 -21.77 -43.31
N MET A 200 -5.37 -22.05 -44.03
CA MET A 200 -5.41 -22.38 -45.46
C MET A 200 -6.23 -23.65 -45.72
N HIS A 201 -5.97 -24.72 -44.97
CA HIS A 201 -6.68 -26.00 -45.09
C HIS A 201 -8.18 -25.84 -44.76
N ILE A 202 -8.50 -25.16 -43.64
CA ILE A 202 -9.89 -24.95 -43.25
C ILE A 202 -10.62 -23.99 -44.22
N ASN A 203 -9.92 -23.05 -44.87
CA ASN A 203 -10.53 -22.22 -45.92
C ASN A 203 -11.07 -23.06 -47.08
N GLU A 204 -10.40 -24.14 -47.47
CA GLU A 204 -10.90 -25.07 -48.48
C GLU A 204 -12.14 -25.82 -47.97
N VAL A 205 -12.12 -26.28 -46.71
CA VAL A 205 -13.26 -26.94 -46.07
C VAL A 205 -14.48 -26.03 -46.01
N VAL A 206 -14.31 -24.73 -45.68
CA VAL A 206 -15.40 -23.74 -45.67
C VAL A 206 -15.96 -23.49 -47.08
N LYS A 207 -15.11 -23.51 -48.12
CA LYS A 207 -15.57 -23.37 -49.52
C LYS A 207 -16.40 -24.57 -49.98
N GLU A 208 -15.99 -25.78 -49.60
CA GLU A 208 -16.71 -27.02 -49.94
C GLU A 208 -17.99 -27.20 -49.11
N HIS A 209 -17.97 -26.77 -47.84
CA HIS A 209 -19.06 -26.94 -46.87
C HIS A 209 -19.36 -25.65 -46.10
N PRO A 210 -20.12 -24.70 -46.69
CA PRO A 210 -20.38 -23.38 -46.11
C PRO A 210 -21.24 -23.35 -44.84
N ASP A 211 -21.91 -24.44 -44.49
CA ASP A 211 -22.76 -24.54 -43.29
C ASP A 211 -22.09 -25.32 -42.15
N LEU A 212 -20.79 -25.63 -42.29
CA LEU A 212 -20.06 -26.49 -41.37
C LEU A 212 -19.55 -25.70 -40.15
N VAL A 213 -20.27 -25.79 -39.03
CA VAL A 213 -19.94 -25.12 -37.75
C VAL A 213 -18.49 -25.36 -37.33
N GLY A 214 -18.04 -26.62 -37.38
CA GLY A 214 -16.69 -27.01 -36.97
C GLY A 214 -15.58 -26.34 -37.79
N ALA A 215 -15.85 -25.99 -39.05
CA ALA A 215 -14.88 -25.31 -39.91
C ALA A 215 -14.71 -23.84 -39.47
N TYR A 216 -15.80 -23.10 -39.27
CA TYR A 216 -15.74 -21.73 -38.76
C TYR A 216 -15.14 -21.68 -37.34
N HIS A 217 -15.55 -22.57 -36.45
CA HIS A 217 -14.99 -22.66 -35.10
C HIS A 217 -13.47 -22.89 -35.13
N THR A 218 -12.99 -23.84 -35.94
CA THR A 218 -11.55 -24.17 -36.03
C THR A 218 -10.74 -23.04 -36.66
N ARG A 219 -11.27 -22.38 -37.71
CA ARG A 219 -10.59 -21.25 -38.36
C ARG A 219 -10.53 -20.02 -37.47
N GLY A 220 -11.63 -19.70 -36.78
CA GLY A 220 -11.67 -18.63 -35.79
C GLY A 220 -10.67 -18.85 -34.66
N ALA A 221 -10.55 -20.09 -34.16
CA ALA A 221 -9.56 -20.46 -33.15
C ALA A 221 -8.12 -20.30 -33.67
N ALA A 222 -7.86 -20.65 -34.93
CA ALA A 222 -6.56 -20.44 -35.56
C ALA A 222 -6.20 -18.96 -35.68
N TYR A 223 -7.12 -18.09 -36.10
CA TYR A 223 -6.90 -16.65 -36.10
C TYR A 223 -6.63 -16.09 -34.70
N ALA A 224 -7.38 -16.54 -33.69
CA ALA A 224 -7.17 -16.12 -32.31
C ALA A 224 -5.78 -16.52 -31.78
N LYS A 225 -5.35 -17.77 -32.03
CA LYS A 225 -4.04 -18.30 -31.63
C LYS A 225 -2.86 -17.69 -32.40
N LYS A 226 -3.07 -17.34 -33.68
CA LYS A 226 -2.09 -16.60 -34.50
C LYS A 226 -1.79 -15.21 -33.91
N GLY A 227 -2.73 -14.63 -33.18
CA GLY A 227 -2.50 -13.50 -32.28
C GLY A 227 -3.55 -12.41 -32.43
N VAL A 228 -4.42 -12.31 -31.43
CA VAL A 228 -5.45 -11.25 -31.29
C VAL A 228 -4.89 -9.84 -31.07
N ARG A 229 -3.58 -9.71 -30.83
CA ARG A 229 -2.89 -8.42 -30.75
C ARG A 229 -2.92 -7.68 -32.10
N PHE A 230 -3.04 -8.42 -33.20
CA PHE A 230 -3.20 -7.87 -34.54
C PHE A 230 -4.70 -7.70 -34.84
N PRO A 231 -5.18 -6.47 -35.10
CA PRO A 231 -6.61 -6.19 -35.28
C PRO A 231 -7.28 -7.07 -36.34
N VAL A 232 -6.59 -7.35 -37.44
CA VAL A 232 -7.09 -8.18 -38.55
C VAL A 232 -7.39 -9.61 -38.09
N ASN A 233 -6.50 -10.21 -37.30
CA ASN A 233 -6.70 -11.57 -36.79
C ASN A 233 -7.87 -11.61 -35.80
N ALA A 234 -7.98 -10.60 -34.93
CA ALA A 234 -9.08 -10.51 -33.98
C ALA A 234 -10.43 -10.35 -34.70
N GLU A 235 -10.52 -9.50 -35.72
CA GLU A 235 -11.73 -9.29 -36.50
C GLU A 235 -12.16 -10.58 -37.23
N LEU A 236 -11.23 -11.26 -37.90
CA LEU A 236 -11.50 -12.53 -38.58
C LEU A 236 -11.93 -13.63 -37.60
N ALA A 237 -11.30 -13.70 -36.43
CA ALA A 237 -11.71 -14.64 -35.38
C ALA A 237 -13.14 -14.36 -34.90
N LEU A 238 -13.48 -13.09 -34.64
CA LEU A 238 -14.83 -12.70 -34.21
C LEU A 238 -15.88 -12.97 -35.31
N GLN A 239 -15.56 -12.72 -36.58
CA GLN A 239 -16.45 -13.03 -37.71
C GLN A 239 -16.73 -14.53 -37.80
N ASP A 240 -15.70 -15.36 -37.70
CA ASP A 240 -15.84 -16.81 -37.75
C ASP A 240 -16.63 -17.36 -36.53
N PHE A 241 -16.39 -16.86 -35.33
CA PHE A 241 -17.18 -17.25 -34.16
C PHE A 241 -18.62 -16.74 -34.21
N ASN A 242 -18.87 -15.54 -34.75
CA ASN A 242 -20.22 -15.07 -35.03
C ASN A 242 -20.94 -16.03 -35.97
N LYS A 243 -20.27 -16.46 -37.04
CA LYS A 243 -20.86 -17.38 -38.01
C LYS A 243 -21.14 -18.75 -37.41
N ALA A 244 -20.22 -19.28 -36.60
CA ALA A 244 -20.43 -20.54 -35.89
C ALA A 244 -21.64 -20.47 -34.94
N ILE A 245 -21.81 -19.36 -34.22
CA ILE A 245 -22.95 -19.12 -33.33
C ILE A 245 -24.27 -18.96 -34.11
N GLU A 246 -24.26 -18.29 -35.27
CA GLU A 246 -25.44 -18.20 -36.14
C GLU A 246 -25.91 -19.57 -36.62
N LEU A 247 -24.96 -20.45 -36.98
CA LEU A 247 -25.25 -21.78 -37.49
C LEU A 247 -25.72 -22.74 -36.39
N LEU A 248 -25.16 -22.63 -35.18
CA LEU A 248 -25.55 -23.47 -34.04
C LEU A 248 -25.57 -22.67 -32.72
N PRO A 249 -26.65 -21.93 -32.43
CA PRO A 249 -26.73 -21.08 -31.24
C PRO A 249 -26.71 -21.84 -29.91
N SER A 250 -27.06 -23.12 -29.93
CA SER A 250 -27.14 -23.99 -28.75
C SER A 250 -25.80 -24.59 -28.32
N ALA A 251 -24.75 -24.44 -29.13
CA ALA A 251 -23.40 -24.91 -28.80
C ALA A 251 -22.67 -23.88 -27.95
N GLU A 252 -22.22 -24.26 -26.75
CA GLU A 252 -21.54 -23.37 -25.83
C GLU A 252 -20.19 -22.88 -26.34
N GLU A 253 -19.48 -23.70 -27.13
CA GLU A 253 -18.08 -23.49 -27.48
C GLU A 253 -17.91 -22.25 -28.38
N GLY A 254 -18.87 -21.98 -29.25
CA GLY A 254 -18.89 -20.77 -30.07
C GLY A 254 -18.93 -19.51 -29.20
N TRP A 255 -19.81 -19.49 -28.18
CA TRP A 255 -19.92 -18.39 -27.22
C TRP A 255 -18.67 -18.28 -26.35
N GLU A 256 -18.14 -19.40 -25.86
CA GLU A 256 -16.91 -19.44 -25.06
C GLU A 256 -15.72 -18.84 -25.82
N ARG A 257 -15.47 -19.30 -27.04
CA ARG A 257 -14.32 -18.84 -27.84
C ARG A 257 -14.42 -17.37 -28.21
N ARG A 258 -15.64 -16.89 -28.55
CA ARG A 258 -15.84 -15.47 -28.82
C ARG A 258 -15.60 -14.62 -27.56
N ALA A 259 -16.01 -15.11 -26.39
CA ALA A 259 -15.75 -14.43 -25.13
C ALA A 259 -14.24 -14.38 -24.77
N GLU A 260 -13.48 -15.42 -25.08
CA GLU A 260 -12.01 -15.43 -24.92
C GLU A 260 -11.36 -14.32 -25.76
N VAL A 261 -11.80 -14.15 -27.02
CA VAL A 261 -11.31 -13.07 -27.90
C VAL A 261 -11.72 -11.70 -27.37
N TYR A 262 -12.98 -11.49 -27.01
CA TYR A 262 -13.44 -10.23 -26.41
C TYR A 262 -12.65 -9.87 -25.13
N SER A 263 -12.38 -10.86 -24.28
CA SER A 263 -11.59 -10.66 -23.05
C SER A 263 -10.16 -10.21 -23.35
N ALA A 264 -9.53 -10.80 -24.36
CA ALA A 264 -8.18 -10.44 -24.78
C ALA A 264 -8.11 -9.04 -25.44
N LEU A 265 -9.21 -8.58 -26.04
CA LEU A 265 -9.36 -7.23 -26.59
C LEU A 265 -9.73 -6.17 -25.55
N GLY A 266 -10.01 -6.56 -24.30
CA GLY A 266 -10.51 -5.64 -23.27
C GLY A 266 -12.00 -5.30 -23.39
N MET A 267 -12.75 -6.01 -24.24
CA MET A 267 -14.19 -5.85 -24.43
C MET A 267 -14.95 -6.63 -23.35
N HIS A 268 -14.86 -6.15 -22.12
CA HIS A 268 -15.33 -6.89 -20.94
C HIS A 268 -16.84 -7.14 -20.93
N LYS A 269 -17.66 -6.19 -21.41
CA LYS A 269 -19.14 -6.33 -21.39
C LYS A 269 -19.62 -7.42 -22.34
N GLU A 270 -19.07 -7.47 -23.54
CA GLU A 270 -19.36 -8.46 -24.56
C GLU A 270 -18.89 -9.84 -24.12
N ALA A 271 -17.67 -9.93 -23.57
CA ALA A 271 -17.15 -11.16 -23.00
C ALA A 271 -18.06 -11.72 -21.89
N MET A 272 -18.51 -10.86 -20.97
CA MET A 272 -19.42 -11.25 -19.87
C MET A 272 -20.77 -11.76 -20.38
N SER A 273 -21.32 -11.14 -21.42
CA SER A 273 -22.58 -11.57 -22.03
C SER A 273 -22.45 -12.97 -22.64
N ASP A 274 -21.37 -13.20 -23.39
CA ASP A 274 -21.11 -14.47 -24.06
C ASP A 274 -20.79 -15.58 -23.05
N MET A 275 -19.97 -15.32 -22.03
CA MET A 275 -19.72 -16.28 -20.94
C MET A 275 -21.02 -16.66 -20.21
N THR A 276 -21.90 -15.69 -19.96
CA THR A 276 -23.18 -15.95 -19.28
C THR A 276 -24.09 -16.85 -20.12
N LYS A 277 -24.12 -16.66 -21.45
CA LYS A 277 -24.83 -17.55 -22.37
C LYS A 277 -24.20 -18.94 -22.42
N ALA A 278 -22.87 -19.02 -22.55
CA ALA A 278 -22.16 -20.29 -22.56
C ALA A 278 -22.44 -21.10 -21.27
N ILE A 279 -22.39 -20.45 -20.10
CA ILE A 279 -22.70 -21.07 -18.80
C ILE A 279 -24.15 -21.56 -18.74
N ALA A 280 -25.10 -20.79 -19.30
CA ALA A 280 -26.51 -21.18 -19.32
C ALA A 280 -26.78 -22.41 -20.22
N LEU A 281 -25.99 -22.58 -21.28
CA LEU A 281 -26.04 -23.76 -22.16
C LEU A 281 -25.38 -24.96 -21.49
N LYS A 282 -24.13 -24.78 -21.03
CA LYS A 282 -23.34 -25.81 -20.37
C LYS A 282 -22.41 -25.23 -19.30
N PRO A 283 -22.74 -25.42 -18.01
CA PRO A 283 -21.88 -24.98 -16.92
C PRO A 283 -20.54 -25.73 -16.94
N SER A 284 -19.42 -24.99 -16.88
CA SER A 284 -18.08 -25.57 -16.78
C SER A 284 -17.22 -24.82 -15.77
N ALA A 285 -16.30 -25.52 -15.11
CA ALA A 285 -15.40 -24.90 -14.14
C ALA A 285 -14.57 -23.77 -14.76
N LYS A 286 -14.16 -23.95 -16.02
CA LYS A 286 -13.37 -22.98 -16.79
C LYS A 286 -14.16 -21.70 -17.08
N LEU A 287 -15.41 -21.82 -17.53
CA LEU A 287 -16.25 -20.67 -17.83
C LEU A 287 -16.51 -19.82 -16.59
N TYR A 288 -16.82 -20.45 -15.45
CA TYR A 288 -16.93 -19.75 -14.17
C TYR A 288 -15.63 -19.07 -13.76
N ALA A 289 -14.47 -19.74 -13.87
CA ALA A 289 -13.17 -19.15 -13.54
C ALA A 289 -12.82 -17.94 -14.43
N HIS A 290 -13.10 -18.02 -15.73
CA HIS A 290 -12.89 -16.92 -16.67
C HIS A 290 -13.78 -15.73 -16.35
N ARG A 291 -15.08 -15.96 -16.16
CA ARG A 291 -16.04 -14.91 -15.81
C ARG A 291 -15.70 -14.27 -14.47
N ALA A 292 -15.31 -15.06 -13.48
CA ALA A 292 -14.80 -14.58 -12.20
C ALA A 292 -13.56 -13.69 -12.34
N THR A 293 -12.63 -14.03 -13.24
CA THR A 293 -11.42 -13.22 -13.49
C THR A 293 -11.78 -11.88 -14.12
N VAL A 294 -12.78 -11.84 -15.01
CA VAL A 294 -13.29 -10.58 -15.56
C VAL A 294 -13.97 -9.76 -14.46
N TYR A 295 -14.84 -10.37 -13.64
CA TYR A 295 -15.42 -9.71 -12.47
C TYR A 295 -14.35 -9.13 -11.53
N PHE A 296 -13.27 -9.88 -11.28
CA PHE A 296 -12.16 -9.42 -10.45
C PHE A 296 -11.45 -8.20 -11.03
N ARG A 297 -11.24 -8.15 -12.35
CA ARG A 297 -10.63 -7.01 -13.05
C ARG A 297 -11.52 -5.77 -13.06
N GLU A 298 -12.83 -5.97 -13.14
CA GLU A 298 -13.85 -4.92 -12.99
C GLU A 298 -14.10 -4.52 -11.52
N GLU A 299 -13.31 -5.06 -10.59
CA GLU A 299 -13.42 -4.83 -9.14
C GLU A 299 -14.73 -5.30 -8.49
N ASP A 300 -15.54 -6.11 -9.20
CA ASP A 300 -16.68 -6.83 -8.63
C ASP A 300 -16.21 -8.11 -7.92
N TYR A 301 -15.62 -7.91 -6.74
CA TYR A 301 -15.06 -9.02 -5.97
C TYR A 301 -16.12 -10.00 -5.46
N VAL A 302 -17.36 -9.54 -5.22
CA VAL A 302 -18.48 -10.40 -4.80
C VAL A 302 -18.90 -11.32 -5.94
N GLY A 303 -19.10 -10.77 -7.14
CA GLY A 303 -19.36 -11.56 -8.35
C GLY A 303 -18.25 -12.58 -8.62
N ALA A 304 -16.99 -12.14 -8.54
CA ALA A 304 -15.83 -13.01 -8.70
C ALA A 304 -15.80 -14.16 -7.67
N THR A 305 -16.09 -13.88 -6.40
CA THR A 305 -16.12 -14.88 -5.33
C THR A 305 -17.14 -15.97 -5.60
N ASN A 306 -18.36 -15.59 -6.01
CA ASN A 306 -19.44 -16.54 -6.30
C ASN A 306 -19.05 -17.48 -7.45
N ASP A 307 -18.53 -16.92 -8.54
CA ASP A 307 -18.14 -17.72 -9.71
C ASP A 307 -16.90 -18.59 -9.43
N PHE A 308 -15.90 -18.11 -8.67
CA PHE A 308 -14.79 -18.96 -8.25
C PHE A 308 -15.25 -20.13 -7.38
N LEU A 309 -16.23 -19.93 -6.48
CA LEU A 309 -16.81 -21.01 -5.68
C LEU A 309 -17.55 -22.03 -6.55
N GLU A 310 -18.30 -21.61 -7.57
CA GLU A 310 -18.93 -22.53 -8.52
C GLU A 310 -17.89 -23.29 -9.35
N SER A 311 -16.81 -22.64 -9.77
CA SER A 311 -15.69 -23.31 -10.45
C SER A 311 -15.09 -24.42 -9.60
N ILE A 312 -14.80 -24.14 -8.32
CA ILE A 312 -14.27 -25.11 -7.35
C ILE A 312 -15.27 -26.24 -7.07
N ARG A 313 -16.57 -25.94 -7.04
CA ARG A 313 -17.62 -26.94 -6.85
C ARG A 313 -17.59 -28.00 -7.95
N ILE A 314 -17.32 -27.59 -9.19
CA ILE A 314 -17.23 -28.47 -10.36
C ILE A 314 -15.87 -29.18 -10.40
N ASN A 315 -14.75 -28.45 -10.27
CA ASN A 315 -13.40 -29.03 -10.24
C ASN A 315 -12.59 -28.51 -9.03
N ARG A 316 -12.22 -29.43 -8.14
CA ARG A 316 -11.53 -29.14 -6.87
C ARG A 316 -10.00 -29.13 -6.97
N HIS A 317 -9.40 -29.58 -8.07
CA HIS A 317 -7.94 -29.68 -8.21
C HIS A 317 -7.37 -28.48 -8.99
N GLN A 318 -7.62 -27.27 -8.50
CA GLN A 318 -7.26 -26.01 -9.18
C GLN A 318 -6.62 -25.00 -8.22
N PRO A 319 -5.34 -25.16 -7.83
CA PRO A 319 -4.68 -24.31 -6.82
C PRO A 319 -4.73 -22.81 -7.16
N GLU A 320 -4.68 -22.45 -8.44
CA GLU A 320 -4.75 -21.07 -8.93
C GLU A 320 -6.12 -20.45 -8.62
N ILE A 321 -7.20 -21.21 -8.76
CA ILE A 321 -8.56 -20.74 -8.50
C ILE A 321 -8.79 -20.53 -6.98
N TYR A 322 -8.23 -21.41 -6.14
CA TYR A 322 -8.22 -21.19 -4.69
C TYR A 322 -7.45 -19.93 -4.30
N HIS A 323 -6.32 -19.65 -4.97
CA HIS A 323 -5.56 -18.42 -4.76
C HIS A 323 -6.32 -17.17 -5.23
N LEU A 324 -6.94 -17.20 -6.41
CA LEU A 324 -7.74 -16.09 -6.93
C LEU A 324 -8.99 -15.81 -6.09
N LEU A 325 -9.65 -16.86 -5.58
CA LEU A 325 -10.73 -16.74 -4.60
C LEU A 325 -10.24 -16.08 -3.31
N GLY A 326 -9.08 -16.51 -2.81
CA GLY A 326 -8.43 -15.88 -1.67
C GLY A 326 -8.13 -14.40 -1.92
N LEU A 327 -7.67 -14.03 -3.11
CA LEU A 327 -7.45 -12.63 -3.51
C LEU A 327 -8.76 -11.83 -3.55
N ALA A 328 -9.83 -12.37 -4.14
CA ALA A 328 -11.14 -11.71 -4.18
C ALA A 328 -11.67 -11.42 -2.77
N LEU A 329 -11.56 -12.40 -1.86
CA LEU A 329 -11.93 -12.24 -0.45
C LEU A 329 -11.02 -11.25 0.29
N TYR A 330 -9.72 -11.26 -0.02
CA TYR A 330 -8.76 -10.31 0.52
C TYR A 330 -9.14 -8.87 0.15
N HIS A 331 -9.50 -8.62 -1.11
CA HIS A 331 -9.93 -7.30 -1.57
C HIS A 331 -11.28 -6.86 -0.99
N GLN A 332 -12.17 -7.79 -0.60
CA GLN A 332 -13.38 -7.48 0.19
C GLN A 332 -13.08 -7.14 1.66
N GLY A 333 -11.84 -7.29 2.13
CA GLY A 333 -11.49 -7.17 3.55
C GLY A 333 -11.83 -8.41 4.38
N LYS A 334 -12.26 -9.52 3.76
CA LYS A 334 -12.51 -10.82 4.42
C LYS A 334 -11.20 -11.61 4.57
N ILE A 335 -10.25 -11.02 5.29
CA ILE A 335 -8.87 -11.51 5.37
C ILE A 335 -8.77 -12.93 5.95
N LYS A 336 -9.60 -13.26 6.95
CA LYS A 336 -9.61 -14.61 7.57
C LYS A 336 -10.09 -15.68 6.59
N ASP A 337 -11.10 -15.38 5.79
CA ASP A 337 -11.59 -16.29 4.75
C ASP A 337 -10.56 -16.44 3.64
N ALA A 338 -9.90 -15.35 3.24
CA ALA A 338 -8.79 -15.39 2.29
C ALA A 338 -7.67 -16.34 2.74
N ILE A 339 -7.25 -16.25 4.01
CA ILE A 339 -6.24 -17.16 4.61
C ILE A 339 -6.67 -18.62 4.52
N LYS A 340 -7.94 -18.93 4.76
CA LYS A 340 -8.46 -20.30 4.62
C LYS A 340 -8.23 -20.83 3.21
N TYR A 341 -8.65 -20.08 2.18
CA TYR A 341 -8.51 -20.53 0.79
C TYR A 341 -7.07 -20.52 0.28
N TYR A 342 -6.22 -19.60 0.73
CA TYR A 342 -4.78 -19.68 0.45
C TYR A 342 -4.15 -20.96 1.01
N ASN A 343 -4.53 -21.37 2.22
CA ASN A 343 -4.05 -22.64 2.78
C ASN A 343 -4.55 -23.85 1.98
N GLU A 344 -5.78 -23.82 1.46
CA GLU A 344 -6.26 -24.88 0.55
C GLU A 344 -5.47 -24.91 -0.77
N ALA A 345 -5.15 -23.74 -1.36
CA ALA A 345 -4.28 -23.68 -2.53
C ALA A 345 -2.90 -24.31 -2.26
N LEU A 346 -2.31 -24.03 -1.10
CA LEU A 346 -1.00 -24.56 -0.71
C LEU A 346 -1.01 -26.05 -0.35
N LYS A 347 -2.16 -26.62 0.02
CA LYS A 347 -2.32 -28.09 0.15
C LYS A 347 -2.23 -28.78 -1.21
N LEU A 348 -2.73 -28.13 -2.27
CA LEU A 348 -2.70 -28.65 -3.63
C LEU A 348 -1.33 -28.40 -4.30
N ASN A 349 -0.71 -27.25 -4.04
CA ASN A 349 0.62 -26.91 -4.54
C ASN A 349 1.47 -26.23 -3.44
N THR A 350 2.37 -27.00 -2.82
CA THR A 350 3.22 -26.53 -1.72
C THR A 350 4.29 -25.50 -2.14
N HIS A 351 4.64 -25.46 -3.44
CA HIS A 351 5.68 -24.58 -3.97
C HIS A 351 5.12 -23.32 -4.65
N PHE A 352 3.85 -22.99 -4.40
CA PHE A 352 3.19 -21.84 -5.01
C PHE A 352 3.62 -20.51 -4.36
N VAL A 353 4.70 -19.92 -4.88
CA VAL A 353 5.36 -18.70 -4.35
C VAL A 353 4.38 -17.53 -4.22
N ASP A 354 3.54 -17.26 -5.23
CA ASP A 354 2.57 -16.16 -5.19
C ASP A 354 1.49 -16.35 -4.13
N CYS A 355 1.11 -17.59 -3.86
CA CYS A 355 0.16 -17.91 -2.81
C CYS A 355 0.79 -17.77 -1.42
N LEU A 356 2.03 -18.22 -1.23
CA LEU A 356 2.80 -17.98 -0.01
C LEU A 356 2.96 -16.48 0.28
N ARG A 357 3.28 -15.67 -0.74
CA ARG A 357 3.35 -14.21 -0.64
C ARG A 357 1.98 -13.62 -0.26
N SER A 358 0.90 -14.00 -0.93
CA SER A 358 -0.45 -13.53 -0.61
C SER A 358 -0.89 -13.91 0.81
N LEU A 359 -0.56 -15.13 1.25
CA LEU A 359 -0.85 -15.61 2.60
C LEU A 359 -0.05 -14.84 3.66
N ALA A 360 1.24 -14.62 3.42
CA ALA A 360 2.08 -13.79 4.28
C ALA A 360 1.53 -12.37 4.40
N HIS A 361 1.10 -11.79 3.29
CA HIS A 361 0.48 -10.48 3.24
C HIS A 361 -0.85 -10.42 4.02
N ALA A 362 -1.67 -11.46 3.92
CA ALA A 362 -2.90 -11.57 4.71
C ALA A 362 -2.62 -11.69 6.22
N TYR A 363 -1.59 -12.44 6.63
CA TYR A 363 -1.16 -12.47 8.03
C TYR A 363 -0.64 -11.11 8.52
N ARG A 364 0.08 -10.37 7.67
CA ARG A 364 0.52 -8.99 7.95
C ARG A 364 -0.69 -8.08 8.21
N GLU A 365 -1.72 -8.14 7.36
CA GLU A 365 -2.96 -7.35 7.56
C GLU A 365 -3.77 -7.78 8.77
N LEU A 366 -3.64 -9.02 9.26
CA LEU A 366 -4.19 -9.41 10.57
C LEU A 366 -3.35 -8.92 11.75
N GLY A 367 -2.13 -8.41 11.52
CA GLY A 367 -1.18 -8.05 12.59
C GLY A 367 -0.37 -9.23 13.13
N ASN A 368 -0.43 -10.40 12.48
CA ASN A 368 0.34 -11.58 12.90
C ASN A 368 1.74 -11.58 12.28
N PHE A 369 2.69 -10.95 12.99
CA PHE A 369 4.07 -10.79 12.53
C PHE A 369 4.77 -12.14 12.26
N ASP A 370 4.73 -13.07 13.23
CA ASP A 370 5.50 -14.32 13.15
C ASP A 370 5.06 -15.18 11.97
N LYS A 371 3.75 -15.37 11.79
CA LYS A 371 3.21 -16.14 10.66
C LYS A 371 3.47 -15.45 9.33
N ALA A 372 3.39 -14.11 9.27
CA ALA A 372 3.71 -13.38 8.05
C ALA A 372 5.18 -13.58 7.67
N LEU A 373 6.10 -13.44 8.63
CA LEU A 373 7.53 -13.63 8.41
C LEU A 373 7.86 -15.07 7.98
N GLU A 374 7.27 -16.07 8.63
CA GLU A 374 7.41 -17.48 8.25
C GLU A 374 7.04 -17.72 6.78
N LYS A 375 5.88 -17.20 6.33
CA LYS A 375 5.42 -17.40 4.96
C LYS A 375 6.21 -16.60 3.92
N PHE A 376 6.69 -15.39 4.26
CA PHE A 376 7.62 -14.67 3.38
C PHE A 376 8.96 -15.40 3.26
N ASN A 377 9.48 -15.94 4.36
CA ASN A 377 10.71 -16.74 4.34
C ASN A 377 10.54 -18.01 3.51
N ALA A 378 9.40 -18.70 3.61
CA ALA A 378 9.09 -19.86 2.78
C ALA A 378 9.04 -19.49 1.28
N ALA A 379 8.42 -18.36 0.92
CA ALA A 379 8.38 -17.89 -0.46
C ALA A 379 9.79 -17.58 -1.00
N LEU A 380 10.63 -16.92 -0.21
CA LEU A 380 12.01 -16.56 -0.58
C LEU A 380 12.98 -17.74 -0.53
N LEU A 381 12.66 -18.79 0.21
CA LEU A 381 13.41 -20.05 0.17
C LEU A 381 13.20 -20.77 -1.18
N ILE A 382 11.99 -20.72 -1.73
CA ILE A 382 11.67 -21.31 -3.04
C ILE A 382 12.19 -20.43 -4.17
N ASN A 383 11.99 -19.11 -4.09
CA ASN A 383 12.50 -18.15 -5.06
C ASN A 383 13.17 -16.95 -4.36
N PRO A 384 14.51 -16.98 -4.17
CA PRO A 384 15.26 -15.92 -3.49
C PRO A 384 15.18 -14.55 -4.17
N ASN A 385 14.94 -14.52 -5.49
CA ASN A 385 14.90 -13.31 -6.31
C ASN A 385 13.47 -12.80 -6.53
N HIS A 386 12.48 -13.30 -5.78
CA HIS A 386 11.10 -12.84 -5.89
C HIS A 386 10.94 -11.43 -5.29
N VAL A 387 10.99 -10.41 -6.15
CA VAL A 387 11.02 -8.98 -5.79
C VAL A 387 9.86 -8.58 -4.88
N GLN A 388 8.64 -9.03 -5.20
CA GLN A 388 7.44 -8.70 -4.43
C GLN A 388 7.50 -9.28 -3.01
N SER A 389 8.06 -10.48 -2.82
CA SER A 389 8.28 -11.05 -1.49
C SER A 389 9.34 -10.28 -0.70
N LEU A 390 10.46 -9.89 -1.34
CA LEU A 390 11.49 -9.06 -0.70
C LEU A 390 10.92 -7.71 -0.25
N GLN A 391 10.21 -7.02 -1.14
CA GLN A 391 9.58 -5.74 -0.85
C GLN A 391 8.60 -5.82 0.33
N LEU A 392 7.73 -6.82 0.34
CA LEU A 392 6.70 -6.97 1.39
C LEU A 392 7.27 -7.47 2.72
N ARG A 393 8.30 -8.35 2.70
CA ARG A 393 9.00 -8.77 3.92
C ARG A 393 9.80 -7.62 4.54
N GLY A 394 10.54 -6.86 3.73
CA GLY A 394 11.22 -5.65 4.19
C GLY A 394 10.24 -4.65 4.80
N SER A 395 9.06 -4.48 4.18
CA SER A 395 8.02 -3.59 4.72
C SER A 395 7.43 -4.10 6.04
N LEU A 396 7.24 -5.42 6.18
CA LEU A 396 6.82 -6.06 7.43
C LEU A 396 7.84 -5.82 8.55
N LEU A 397 9.13 -6.06 8.27
CA LEU A 397 10.23 -5.86 9.22
C LEU A 397 10.32 -4.40 9.66
N TYR A 398 10.26 -3.46 8.72
CA TYR A 398 10.27 -2.03 9.01
C TYR A 398 9.10 -1.64 9.93
N GLN A 399 7.87 -2.04 9.59
CA GLN A 399 6.68 -1.74 10.40
C GLN A 399 6.75 -2.37 11.80
N ALA A 400 7.40 -3.53 11.94
CA ALA A 400 7.63 -4.18 13.22
C ALA A 400 8.76 -3.53 14.06
N GLY A 401 9.38 -2.47 13.55
CA GLY A 401 10.44 -1.74 14.25
C GLY A 401 11.85 -2.29 14.00
N TYR A 402 12.05 -3.03 12.90
CA TYR A 402 13.33 -3.63 12.53
C TYR A 402 13.89 -3.04 11.22
N PRO A 403 14.22 -1.73 11.18
CA PRO A 403 14.72 -1.09 9.96
C PRO A 403 16.09 -1.64 9.53
N LYS A 404 16.92 -2.12 10.47
CA LYS A 404 18.22 -2.75 10.20
C LYS A 404 18.05 -4.05 9.42
N GLU A 405 17.14 -4.91 9.85
CA GLU A 405 16.82 -6.18 9.20
C GLU A 405 16.02 -6.00 7.90
N ALA A 406 15.26 -4.92 7.76
CA ALA A 406 14.53 -4.59 6.53
C ALA A 406 15.43 -4.12 5.38
N LEU A 407 16.54 -3.44 5.71
CA LEU A 407 17.41 -2.80 4.74
C LEU A 407 18.05 -3.77 3.71
N PRO A 408 18.51 -4.99 4.08
CA PRO A 408 18.96 -6.01 3.12
C PRO A 408 17.92 -6.34 2.04
N ASP A 409 16.64 -6.48 2.42
CA ASP A 409 15.57 -6.81 1.48
C ASP A 409 15.36 -5.69 0.46
N PHE A 410 15.37 -4.43 0.90
CA PHE A 410 15.26 -3.30 -0.01
C PHE A 410 16.52 -3.10 -0.87
N LYS A 411 17.71 -3.43 -0.35
CA LYS A 411 18.95 -3.47 -1.14
C LYS A 411 18.88 -4.54 -2.23
N ALA A 412 18.42 -5.74 -1.91
CA ALA A 412 18.21 -6.82 -2.88
C ALA A 412 17.15 -6.43 -3.92
N CYS A 413 15.99 -5.92 -3.49
CA CYS A 413 14.94 -5.43 -4.38
C CYS A 413 15.45 -4.36 -5.35
N THR A 414 16.17 -3.35 -4.87
CA THR A 414 16.75 -2.28 -5.73
C THR A 414 17.92 -2.74 -6.59
N SER A 415 18.49 -3.91 -6.32
CA SER A 415 19.52 -4.52 -7.18
C SER A 415 18.89 -5.31 -8.33
N LEU A 416 17.77 -5.98 -8.08
CA LEU A 416 16.98 -6.70 -9.08
C LEU A 416 16.18 -5.74 -9.97
N GLU A 417 15.51 -4.77 -9.37
CA GLU A 417 14.72 -3.73 -10.05
C GLU A 417 15.17 -2.33 -9.60
N PRO A 418 16.18 -1.73 -10.25
CA PRO A 418 16.69 -0.41 -9.89
C PRO A 418 15.65 0.72 -9.94
N HIS A 419 14.60 0.53 -10.74
CA HIS A 419 13.50 1.48 -10.98
C HIS A 419 12.27 1.25 -10.10
N ASN A 420 12.31 0.31 -9.16
CA ASN A 420 11.19 0.09 -8.23
C ASN A 420 11.12 1.22 -7.19
N ASN A 421 10.18 2.15 -7.39
CA ASN A 421 10.01 3.34 -6.54
C ASN A 421 9.74 3.01 -5.07
N VAL A 422 8.94 1.96 -4.80
CA VAL A 422 8.58 1.57 -3.44
C VAL A 422 9.82 1.08 -2.70
N CYS A 423 10.64 0.21 -3.31
CA CYS A 423 11.86 -0.27 -2.69
C CYS A 423 12.92 0.83 -2.51
N GLN A 424 13.06 1.76 -3.46
CA GLN A 424 13.96 2.92 -3.30
C GLN A 424 13.51 3.81 -2.14
N TYR A 425 12.21 4.14 -2.08
CA TYR A 425 11.64 4.95 -1.01
C TYR A 425 11.82 4.28 0.36
N MET A 426 11.43 3.00 0.50
CA MET A 426 11.54 2.26 1.76
C MET A 426 13.01 2.06 2.20
N LYS A 427 13.94 1.95 1.25
CA LYS A 427 15.38 1.96 1.53
C LYS A 427 15.84 3.30 2.10
N GLY A 428 15.45 4.42 1.48
CA GLY A 428 15.75 5.76 1.97
C GLY A 428 15.14 6.03 3.35
N LEU A 429 13.92 5.56 3.56
CA LEU A 429 13.22 5.63 4.85
C LEU A 429 13.91 4.81 5.94
N SER A 430 14.34 3.59 5.61
CA SER A 430 15.08 2.72 6.55
C SER A 430 16.41 3.36 6.97
N TYR A 431 17.13 3.98 6.04
CA TYR A 431 18.33 4.75 6.37
C TYR A 431 18.04 5.95 7.28
N ALA A 432 16.97 6.71 7.00
CA ALA A 432 16.57 7.84 7.82
C ALA A 432 16.21 7.40 9.25
N ALA A 433 15.47 6.30 9.39
CA ALA A 433 15.11 5.74 10.70
C ALA A 433 16.34 5.32 11.50
N LEU A 434 17.36 4.76 10.85
CA LEU A 434 18.62 4.33 11.48
C LEU A 434 19.58 5.49 11.82
N GLY A 435 19.30 6.72 11.39
CA GLY A 435 20.23 7.84 11.55
C GLY A 435 21.38 7.85 10.52
N GLN A 436 21.26 7.05 9.46
CA GLN A 436 22.20 7.03 8.32
C GLN A 436 21.77 8.07 7.27
N PHE A 437 21.77 9.35 7.69
CA PHE A 437 21.16 10.45 6.94
C PHE A 437 21.84 10.72 5.60
N TYR A 438 23.16 10.53 5.50
CA TYR A 438 23.86 10.69 4.23
C TYR A 438 23.31 9.74 3.17
N GLN A 439 23.14 8.46 3.53
CA GLN A 439 22.58 7.45 2.62
C GLN A 439 21.11 7.70 2.33
N ALA A 440 20.33 8.12 3.34
CA ALA A 440 18.93 8.46 3.18
C ALA A 440 18.72 9.58 2.15
N VAL A 441 19.42 10.71 2.31
CA VAL A 441 19.34 11.85 1.39
C VAL A 441 19.82 11.47 0.00
N LYS A 442 20.88 10.67 -0.12
CA LYS A 442 21.39 10.17 -1.42
C LYS A 442 20.34 9.35 -2.17
N VAL A 443 19.72 8.36 -1.51
CA VAL A 443 18.72 7.49 -2.14
C VAL A 443 17.46 8.28 -2.51
N ASN A 444 16.95 9.11 -1.60
CA ASN A 444 15.75 9.92 -1.86
C ASN A 444 15.99 10.96 -2.97
N THR A 445 17.20 11.52 -3.07
CA THR A 445 17.57 12.43 -4.16
C THR A 445 17.68 11.69 -5.49
N LYS A 446 18.22 10.47 -5.51
CA LYS A 446 18.29 9.63 -6.71
C LYS A 446 16.90 9.29 -7.26
N LEU A 447 15.95 8.95 -6.38
CA LEU A 447 14.56 8.66 -6.76
C LEU A 447 13.89 9.83 -7.51
N ARG A 448 14.30 11.07 -7.21
CA ARG A 448 13.83 12.28 -7.90
C ARG A 448 14.40 12.44 -9.30
N VAL A 449 15.69 12.16 -9.49
CA VAL A 449 16.43 12.51 -10.72
C VAL A 449 16.19 11.50 -11.85
N LEU A 450 15.95 10.23 -11.52
CA LEU A 450 15.95 9.14 -12.51
C LEU A 450 14.65 8.92 -13.29
N HIS A 451 13.54 9.59 -12.96
CA HIS A 451 12.23 9.25 -13.54
C HIS A 451 11.51 10.46 -14.15
N MET A 452 11.25 10.37 -15.46
CA MET A 452 10.28 11.21 -16.20
C MET A 452 8.89 11.13 -15.52
N PRO A 453 8.03 12.15 -15.66
CA PRO A 453 6.85 12.29 -14.82
C PRO A 453 5.76 11.31 -15.28
N GLU A 454 5.63 10.19 -14.57
CA GLU A 454 4.31 9.59 -14.38
C GLU A 454 3.58 10.45 -13.33
N PRO A 455 2.45 11.11 -13.68
CA PRO A 455 1.63 11.79 -12.71
C PRO A 455 1.01 10.76 -11.75
N GLY A 456 1.39 10.78 -10.46
CA GLY A 456 0.63 10.06 -9.41
C GLY A 456 1.38 9.06 -8.53
N SER A 457 2.70 8.83 -8.64
CA SER A 457 3.40 7.95 -7.68
C SER A 457 3.61 8.66 -6.34
N SER A 458 2.82 8.31 -5.32
CA SER A 458 2.83 8.90 -3.97
C SER A 458 4.20 8.85 -3.27
N GLU A 459 5.04 7.90 -3.64
CA GLU A 459 6.32 7.58 -3.02
C GLU A 459 7.39 8.64 -3.30
N ARG A 460 7.35 9.28 -4.48
CA ARG A 460 8.30 10.35 -4.84
C ARG A 460 8.09 11.60 -3.97
N ASP A 461 6.84 12.00 -3.79
CA ASP A 461 6.50 13.14 -2.95
C ASP A 461 6.84 12.86 -1.48
N ARG A 462 6.54 11.65 -0.99
CA ARG A 462 6.94 11.20 0.35
C ARG A 462 8.46 11.19 0.54
N ALA A 463 9.22 10.77 -0.48
CA ALA A 463 10.68 10.79 -0.42
C ALA A 463 11.26 12.20 -0.22
N LEU A 464 10.60 13.24 -0.73
CA LEU A 464 11.02 14.64 -0.53
C LEU A 464 10.85 15.06 0.93
N TYR A 465 9.71 14.74 1.54
CA TYR A 465 9.49 15.02 2.95
C TYR A 465 10.51 14.31 3.84
N VAL A 466 10.74 13.02 3.60
CA VAL A 466 11.75 12.24 4.34
C VAL A 466 13.15 12.78 4.11
N ARG A 467 13.49 13.22 2.88
CA ARG A 467 14.78 13.87 2.57
C ARG A 467 14.98 15.15 3.37
N GLU A 468 14.01 16.04 3.37
CA GLU A 468 14.11 17.32 4.09
C GLU A 468 14.13 17.11 5.61
N LEU A 469 13.34 16.17 6.13
CA LEU A 469 13.44 15.76 7.53
C LEU A 469 14.82 15.19 7.84
N SER A 470 15.38 14.34 6.98
CA SER A 470 16.73 13.76 7.18
C SER A 470 17.82 14.84 7.22
N ARG A 471 17.71 15.88 6.38
CA ARG A 471 18.63 17.03 6.39
C ARG A 471 18.54 17.81 7.70
N TYR A 472 17.31 18.09 8.14
CA TYR A 472 17.08 18.79 9.40
C TYR A 472 17.61 17.98 10.60
N LEU A 473 17.32 16.68 10.65
CA LEU A 473 17.78 15.79 11.73
C LEU A 473 19.31 15.64 11.74
N HIS A 474 19.95 15.54 10.56
CA HIS A 474 21.40 15.50 10.45
C HIS A 474 22.06 16.77 10.99
N ALA A 475 21.53 17.95 10.65
CA ALA A 475 22.05 19.22 11.15
C ALA A 475 21.96 19.39 12.68
N HIS A 476 21.04 18.68 13.33
CA HIS A 476 20.81 18.72 14.77
C HIS A 476 21.30 17.45 15.50
N LEU A 477 22.02 16.57 14.81
CA LEU A 477 22.32 15.23 15.32
C LEU A 477 23.08 15.25 16.66
N ASP A 478 24.03 16.18 16.77
CA ASP A 478 24.90 16.38 17.94
C ASP A 478 24.53 17.60 18.77
N THR A 479 23.39 18.23 18.47
CA THR A 479 22.85 19.34 19.28
C THR A 479 22.02 18.81 20.45
N LEU A 480 22.02 19.53 21.56
CA LEU A 480 21.19 19.15 22.72
C LEU A 480 19.72 19.23 22.34
N VAL A 481 18.95 18.19 22.68
CA VAL A 481 17.53 18.11 22.32
C VAL A 481 16.66 19.15 23.02
N SER A 482 17.20 19.82 24.04
CA SER A 482 16.57 20.98 24.69
C SER A 482 16.60 22.24 23.82
N ASP A 483 17.53 22.34 22.87
CA ASP A 483 17.89 23.63 22.27
C ASP A 483 17.07 23.95 21.01
N TYR A 484 16.31 22.98 20.49
CA TYR A 484 15.52 23.12 19.26
C TYR A 484 14.14 22.46 19.40
N ASN A 485 13.22 22.77 18.47
CA ASN A 485 11.91 22.14 18.42
C ASN A 485 11.50 21.87 16.98
N ILE A 486 11.51 20.59 16.62
CA ILE A 486 11.20 20.10 15.26
C ILE A 486 9.87 20.64 14.73
N ASP A 487 8.82 20.75 15.55
CA ASP A 487 7.54 21.26 15.04
C ASP A 487 7.58 22.77 14.79
N ALA A 488 8.31 23.51 15.62
CA ALA A 488 8.44 24.96 15.47
C ALA A 488 9.36 25.33 14.29
N ASP A 489 10.39 24.52 14.04
CA ASP A 489 11.44 24.82 13.07
C ASP A 489 11.06 24.40 11.64
N LEU A 490 10.21 23.38 11.47
CA LEU A 490 9.74 22.95 10.16
C LEU A 490 8.65 23.88 9.60
N ASP A 491 8.76 24.21 8.31
CA ASP A 491 7.81 25.06 7.60
C ASP A 491 6.37 24.53 7.71
N GLY A 492 5.43 25.41 8.08
CA GLY A 492 4.03 25.07 8.27
C GLY A 492 3.36 24.54 6.99
N THR A 493 3.73 25.08 5.83
CA THR A 493 3.17 24.66 4.53
C THR A 493 3.67 23.27 4.16
N MET A 494 4.96 22.99 4.36
CA MET A 494 5.53 21.66 4.21
C MET A 494 4.81 20.64 5.08
N LYS A 495 4.62 20.93 6.38
CA LYS A 495 3.90 20.06 7.32
C LYS A 495 2.46 19.79 6.88
N ASP A 496 1.72 20.84 6.51
CA ASP A 496 0.33 20.71 6.06
C ASP A 496 0.19 19.79 4.84
N ARG A 497 1.07 19.96 3.86
CA ARG A 497 1.05 19.14 2.64
C ARG A 497 1.48 17.71 2.90
N TRP A 498 2.49 17.51 3.77
CA TRP A 498 2.94 16.17 4.16
C TRP A 498 1.79 15.38 4.79
N VAL A 499 1.13 15.95 5.81
CA VAL A 499 0.05 15.27 6.52
C VAL A 499 -1.15 15.01 5.60
N LYS A 500 -1.40 15.89 4.63
CA LYS A 500 -2.44 15.70 3.59
C LYS A 500 -2.02 14.76 2.44
N SER A 501 -0.82 14.17 2.49
CA SER A 501 -0.24 13.37 1.39
C SER A 501 -0.32 14.09 0.02
N LYS A 502 -0.11 15.41 0.02
CA LYS A 502 -0.09 16.23 -1.20
C LYS A 502 1.32 16.28 -1.78
N SER A 503 1.42 16.60 -3.07
CA SER A 503 2.71 16.75 -3.72
C SER A 503 3.52 17.88 -3.12
N PHE A 504 4.83 17.70 -3.04
CA PHE A 504 5.75 18.68 -2.47
C PHE A 504 5.84 19.93 -3.37
N GLU A 505 5.69 21.12 -2.80
CA GLU A 505 5.83 22.38 -3.55
C GLU A 505 7.16 23.05 -3.23
N THR A 506 7.93 23.35 -4.28
CA THR A 506 9.24 24.02 -4.15
C THR A 506 9.12 25.54 -4.15
N LYS A 507 7.98 26.10 -4.58
CA LYS A 507 7.80 27.55 -4.71
C LYS A 507 7.71 28.20 -3.34
N GLY A 508 8.71 29.00 -2.97
CA GLY A 508 8.77 29.69 -1.68
C GLY A 508 9.22 28.81 -0.51
N TYR A 509 9.57 27.54 -0.77
CA TYR A 509 10.16 26.66 0.23
C TYR A 509 11.66 26.94 0.37
N VAL A 510 12.13 27.10 1.60
CA VAL A 510 13.56 27.21 1.93
C VAL A 510 14.05 25.82 2.29
N GLU A 511 15.04 25.32 1.56
CA GLU A 511 15.63 24.01 1.84
C GLU A 511 16.27 23.96 3.23
N MET A 512 16.15 22.80 3.89
CA MET A 512 16.81 22.56 5.16
C MET A 512 18.34 22.60 5.00
N PRO A 513 19.12 22.81 6.09
CA PRO A 513 20.57 22.82 6.02
C PRO A 513 21.13 21.62 5.23
N GLY A 514 22.17 21.85 4.44
CA GLY A 514 22.84 20.78 3.71
C GLY A 514 23.52 19.78 4.66
N LEU A 515 23.85 18.59 4.15
CA LEU A 515 24.65 17.64 4.91
C LEU A 515 26.04 18.24 5.18
N SER A 516 26.44 18.31 6.45
CA SER A 516 27.81 18.73 6.83
C SER A 516 28.75 17.52 6.85
N PRO A 517 29.94 17.58 6.23
CA PRO A 517 30.93 16.50 6.33
C PRO A 517 31.51 16.35 7.74
N GLU A 518 31.35 17.36 8.60
CA GLU A 518 31.84 17.34 9.99
C GLU A 518 30.95 16.51 10.92
N ILE A 519 29.68 16.29 10.55
CA ILE A 519 28.71 15.52 11.33
C ILE A 519 28.65 14.10 10.75
N SER A 520 29.17 13.12 11.49
CA SER A 520 29.07 11.70 11.12
C SER A 520 27.64 11.18 11.29
N ASP A 521 27.24 10.21 10.46
CA ASP A 521 25.98 9.48 10.67
C ASP A 521 26.01 8.69 12.00
N VAL A 522 24.86 8.20 12.46
CA VAL A 522 24.75 7.40 13.68
C VAL A 522 25.46 6.05 13.50
N GLU A 523 26.24 5.65 14.51
CA GLU A 523 26.95 4.38 14.52
C GLU A 523 26.02 3.20 14.90
N ASP A 524 26.39 2.02 14.43
CA ASP A 524 25.66 0.78 14.71
C ASP A 524 26.31 0.08 15.90
N LEU A 525 25.84 0.43 17.10
CA LEU A 525 26.37 -0.08 18.36
C LEU A 525 25.69 -1.38 18.79
N ASP A 526 26.42 -2.21 19.52
CA ASP A 526 25.87 -3.34 20.26
C ASP A 526 25.40 -2.93 21.67
N PHE A 527 24.50 -3.72 22.28
CA PHE A 527 23.95 -3.41 23.61
C PHE A 527 25.01 -3.23 24.71
N LEU A 528 26.10 -4.01 24.64
CA LEU A 528 27.18 -3.96 25.63
C LEU A 528 28.09 -2.74 25.48
N GLU A 529 28.06 -2.07 24.32
CA GLU A 529 28.85 -0.87 24.05
C GLU A 529 28.18 0.40 24.58
N LEU A 530 26.88 0.33 24.90
CA LEU A 530 26.15 1.43 25.54
C LEU A 530 26.59 1.63 26.99
N SER A 531 26.41 2.85 27.51
CA SER A 531 26.63 3.13 28.93
C SER A 531 25.70 2.28 29.82
N THR A 532 26.15 1.98 31.04
CA THR A 532 25.36 1.22 32.03
C THR A 532 24.01 1.87 32.33
N GLU A 533 23.97 3.20 32.33
CA GLU A 533 22.79 4.03 32.49
C GLU A 533 21.83 3.86 31.32
N ALA A 534 22.33 3.89 30.09
CA ALA A 534 21.52 3.69 28.88
C ALA A 534 20.96 2.25 28.82
N GLN A 535 21.78 1.24 29.14
CA GLN A 535 21.33 -0.15 29.24
C GLN A 535 20.20 -0.31 30.26
N ARG A 536 20.35 0.28 31.45
CA ARG A 536 19.31 0.26 32.50
C ARG A 536 18.02 0.97 32.07
N LEU A 537 18.13 2.09 31.35
CA LEU A 537 16.98 2.80 30.79
C LEU A 537 16.25 1.94 29.76
N ILE A 538 16.95 1.31 28.82
CA ILE A 538 16.35 0.43 27.80
C ILE A 538 15.53 -0.68 28.46
N CYS A 539 16.13 -1.37 29.43
CA CYS A 539 15.50 -2.53 30.06
C CYS A 539 14.32 -2.16 30.97
N THR A 540 14.29 -0.92 31.47
CA THR A 540 13.12 -0.41 32.21
C THR A 540 12.04 0.10 31.26
N ALA A 541 12.42 0.82 30.20
CA ALA A 541 11.51 1.45 29.26
C ALA A 541 10.74 0.46 28.40
N ALA A 542 11.38 -0.60 27.89
CA ALA A 542 10.74 -1.49 26.94
C ALA A 542 9.48 -2.19 27.49
N PRO A 543 9.48 -2.77 28.71
CA PRO A 543 8.26 -3.30 29.32
C PRO A 543 7.19 -2.22 29.55
N THR A 544 7.58 -1.01 29.97
CA THR A 544 6.66 0.12 30.18
C THR A 544 5.96 0.51 28.88
N GLY A 545 6.70 0.61 27.77
CA GLY A 545 6.13 0.92 26.47
C GLY A 545 5.21 -0.18 25.93
N HIS A 546 5.49 -1.44 26.25
CA HIS A 546 4.63 -2.58 25.88
C HIS A 546 3.23 -2.51 26.52
N LEU A 547 3.05 -1.79 27.63
CA LEU A 547 1.73 -1.58 28.25
C LEU A 547 0.75 -0.88 27.31
N GLY A 548 1.26 0.02 26.46
CA GLY A 548 0.48 0.77 25.47
C GLY A 548 0.30 0.06 24.12
N GLN A 549 0.81 -1.16 23.95
CA GLN A 549 0.65 -1.90 22.70
C GLN A 549 -0.79 -2.36 22.52
N VAL A 550 -1.37 -2.06 21.35
CA VAL A 550 -2.68 -2.56 20.95
C VAL A 550 -2.54 -3.99 20.40
N ASP A 551 -3.13 -4.98 21.09
CA ASP A 551 -3.29 -6.36 20.61
C ASP A 551 -4.66 -6.51 19.94
N ALA A 552 -4.80 -6.00 18.72
CA ALA A 552 -6.02 -6.10 17.93
C ALA A 552 -5.70 -6.42 16.46
N GLU A 553 -6.67 -6.99 15.75
CA GLU A 553 -6.49 -7.35 14.34
C GLU A 553 -6.13 -6.13 13.50
N GLY A 554 -5.11 -6.24 12.66
CA GLY A 554 -4.60 -5.14 11.83
C GLY A 554 -3.66 -4.15 12.51
N PHE A 555 -3.27 -4.42 13.76
CA PHE A 555 -2.19 -3.73 14.45
C PHE A 555 -0.96 -4.66 14.52
N LEU A 556 0.11 -4.26 13.85
CA LEU A 556 1.39 -4.94 13.94
C LEU A 556 2.14 -4.39 15.17
N PRO A 557 2.71 -5.26 16.03
CA PRO A 557 3.55 -4.79 17.12
C PRO A 557 4.84 -4.17 16.59
N SER A 558 5.32 -3.10 17.23
CA SER A 558 6.59 -2.46 16.88
C SER A 558 7.47 -2.30 18.12
N GLN A 559 8.56 -3.08 18.19
CA GLN A 559 9.46 -3.05 19.35
C GLN A 559 10.14 -1.69 19.50
N ARG A 560 10.56 -1.09 18.38
CA ARG A 560 11.17 0.24 18.35
C ARG A 560 10.21 1.32 18.86
N ALA A 561 8.93 1.26 18.45
CA ALA A 561 7.92 2.22 18.91
C ALA A 561 7.60 2.03 20.40
N GLN A 562 7.50 0.78 20.86
CA GLN A 562 7.30 0.48 22.28
C GLN A 562 8.45 1.03 23.12
N LEU A 563 9.71 0.77 22.76
CA LEU A 563 10.87 1.31 23.47
C LEU A 563 10.83 2.84 23.55
N ALA A 564 10.57 3.53 22.43
CA ALA A 564 10.47 4.98 22.39
C ALA A 564 9.35 5.52 23.30
N MET A 565 8.19 4.86 23.32
CA MET A 565 7.06 5.25 24.17
C MET A 565 7.33 4.98 25.65
N GLY A 566 8.06 3.93 25.98
CA GLY A 566 8.54 3.69 27.33
C GLY A 566 9.53 4.75 27.82
N LEU A 567 10.51 5.12 26.98
CA LEU A 567 11.45 6.20 27.26
C LEU A 567 10.71 7.54 27.43
N ALA A 568 9.72 7.80 26.58
CA ALA A 568 8.84 8.96 26.71
C ALA A 568 8.09 8.97 28.04
N SER A 569 7.51 7.85 28.49
CA SER A 569 6.83 7.77 29.78
C SER A 569 7.77 8.06 30.95
N ILE A 570 9.00 7.55 30.92
CA ILE A 570 10.01 7.82 31.96
C ILE A 570 10.41 9.30 31.94
N GLU A 571 10.67 9.87 30.75
CA GLU A 571 11.04 11.29 30.62
C GLU A 571 9.92 12.23 31.07
N VAL A 572 8.66 11.93 30.73
CA VAL A 572 7.48 12.64 31.25
C VAL A 572 7.44 12.54 32.77
N ALA A 573 7.66 11.35 33.34
CA ALA A 573 7.63 11.16 34.78
C ALA A 573 8.69 12.00 35.51
N GLN A 574 9.93 11.95 35.03
CA GLN A 574 11.07 12.71 35.57
C GLN A 574 10.83 14.22 35.45
N THR A 575 10.39 14.69 34.28
CA THR A 575 10.12 16.11 34.02
C THR A 575 9.00 16.64 34.91
N MET A 576 7.89 15.88 35.01
CA MET A 576 6.72 16.32 35.78
C MET A 576 7.00 16.41 37.29
N ARG A 577 7.86 15.55 37.82
CA ARG A 577 8.34 15.68 39.20
C ARG A 577 9.11 16.99 39.41
N ILE A 578 10.02 17.34 38.51
CA ILE A 578 10.75 18.61 38.59
C ILE A 578 9.78 19.81 38.53
N VAL A 579 8.78 19.73 37.64
CA VAL A 579 7.75 20.77 37.49
C VAL A 579 6.95 20.94 38.78
N TRP A 580 6.44 19.85 39.36
CA TRP A 580 5.65 19.89 40.59
C TRP A 580 6.47 20.25 41.82
N ASP A 581 7.72 19.78 41.94
CA ASP A 581 8.65 20.14 43.01
C ASP A 581 8.93 21.65 43.00
N LYS A 582 9.24 22.24 41.83
CA LYS A 582 9.42 23.70 41.73
C LYS A 582 8.12 24.45 42.03
N ALA A 583 6.99 23.96 41.53
CA ALA A 583 5.69 24.57 41.76
C ALA A 583 5.29 24.58 43.25
N SER A 584 5.66 23.55 44.01
CA SER A 584 5.47 23.48 45.47
C SER A 584 6.28 24.55 46.22
N SER A 585 7.45 24.91 45.69
CA SER A 585 8.31 25.97 46.20
C SER A 585 7.95 27.37 45.66
N ASN A 586 6.75 27.54 45.08
CA ASN A 586 6.31 28.76 44.39
C ASN A 586 7.25 29.24 43.26
N ARG A 587 8.06 28.34 42.69
CA ARG A 587 8.93 28.61 41.54
C ARG A 587 8.25 28.15 40.26
N VAL A 588 8.48 28.89 39.17
CA VAL A 588 7.93 28.54 37.86
C VAL A 588 8.98 27.74 37.08
N TYR A 589 8.65 26.50 36.72
CA TYR A 589 9.43 25.77 35.72
C TYR A 589 9.15 26.38 34.33
N ARG A 590 10.22 26.68 33.60
CA ARG A 590 10.17 27.25 32.25
C ARG A 590 10.69 26.21 31.26
N ASN A 591 10.07 26.15 30.09
CA ASN A 591 10.54 25.32 28.99
C ASN A 591 11.81 25.93 28.35
N SER A 592 12.36 25.26 27.33
CA SER A 592 13.57 25.72 26.62
C SER A 592 13.42 27.10 25.97
N GLN A 593 12.19 27.49 25.61
CA GLN A 593 11.89 28.83 25.08
C GLN A 593 11.70 29.89 26.18
N GLY A 594 11.94 29.55 27.45
CA GLY A 594 11.73 30.45 28.58
C GLY A 594 10.26 30.73 28.93
N LYS A 595 9.30 30.05 28.29
CA LYS A 595 7.87 30.16 28.60
C LYS A 595 7.51 29.26 29.79
N ARG A 596 6.41 29.58 30.48
CA ARG A 596 5.88 28.73 31.56
C ARG A 596 5.49 27.37 30.97
N PHE A 597 5.94 26.30 31.61
CA PHE A 597 5.62 24.93 31.20
C PHE A 597 4.13 24.62 31.36
N GLY A 598 3.51 24.13 30.30
CA GLY A 598 2.11 23.75 30.23
C GLY A 598 1.90 22.28 29.82
N TRP A 599 0.64 21.88 29.69
CA TRP A 599 0.29 20.52 29.28
C TRP A 599 0.86 20.19 27.89
N ARG A 600 0.91 21.16 26.96
CA ARG A 600 1.44 20.93 25.61
C ARG A 600 2.92 20.55 25.64
N ASP A 601 3.73 21.27 26.42
CA ASP A 601 5.16 20.96 26.57
C ASP A 601 5.37 19.53 27.10
N MET A 602 4.47 19.05 27.97
CA MET A 602 4.50 17.67 28.46
C MET A 602 4.16 16.66 27.35
N PHE A 603 3.15 16.92 26.52
CA PHE A 603 2.85 16.06 25.37
C PHE A 603 3.96 16.08 24.32
N ASP A 604 4.65 17.22 24.15
CA ASP A 604 5.77 17.37 23.23
C ASP A 604 6.93 16.41 23.53
N ILE A 605 7.15 16.06 24.80
CA ILE A 605 8.12 15.04 25.20
C ILE A 605 7.84 13.71 24.50
N ALA A 606 6.60 13.23 24.54
CA ALA A 606 6.21 11.98 23.92
C ALA A 606 6.12 12.08 22.38
N VAL A 607 5.69 13.23 21.86
CA VAL A 607 5.65 13.49 20.41
C VAL A 607 7.06 13.43 19.80
N LYS A 608 8.07 13.99 20.49
CA LYS A 608 9.49 13.93 20.10
C LYS A 608 9.93 12.49 19.84
N TRP A 609 9.76 11.60 20.83
CA TRP A 609 10.09 10.18 20.69
C TRP A 609 9.31 9.49 19.58
N ARG A 610 8.02 9.80 19.43
CA ARG A 610 7.17 9.17 18.41
C ARG A 610 7.61 9.52 16.99
N ARG A 611 8.07 10.76 16.75
CA ARG A 611 8.56 11.23 15.43
C ARG A 611 9.83 10.51 14.97
N LEU A 612 10.72 10.16 15.89
CA LEU A 612 11.99 9.49 15.56
C LEU A 612 11.81 8.06 15.07
N VAL A 613 10.78 7.37 15.55
CA VAL A 613 10.54 5.97 15.18
C VAL A 613 9.84 5.81 13.83
N ASP A 614 9.08 6.80 13.40
CA ASP A 614 8.26 6.72 12.19
C ASP A 614 8.37 8.01 11.38
N PRO A 615 9.52 8.22 10.73
CA PRO A 615 9.78 9.42 9.94
C PRO A 615 8.90 9.54 8.69
N ASP A 616 8.13 8.51 8.30
CA ASP A 616 7.14 8.61 7.21
C ASP A 616 5.83 9.26 7.68
N GLN A 617 5.41 8.94 8.90
CA GLN A 617 4.12 9.39 9.47
C GLN A 617 4.32 10.13 10.79
N PRO A 618 4.97 11.31 10.76
CA PRO A 618 5.24 12.07 11.99
C PRO A 618 3.94 12.57 12.63
N VAL A 619 3.90 12.56 13.97
CA VAL A 619 2.83 13.19 14.74
C VAL A 619 3.09 14.70 14.81
N LEU A 620 2.22 15.52 14.23
CA LEU A 620 2.38 16.98 14.13
C LEU A 620 1.19 17.72 14.73
N TRP A 621 1.44 18.90 15.31
CA TRP A 621 0.38 19.78 15.81
C TRP A 621 -0.30 20.51 14.65
N ILE A 622 -1.58 20.21 14.43
CA ILE A 622 -2.34 20.74 13.29
C ILE A 622 -2.65 22.23 13.43
N ASP A 623 -2.77 22.72 14.67
CA ASP A 623 -2.96 24.14 14.95
C ASP A 623 -1.72 24.99 14.69
N MET A 624 -0.57 24.37 14.39
CA MET A 624 0.65 25.02 13.91
C MET A 624 0.78 25.00 12.37
N MET A 625 -0.29 24.64 11.66
CA MET A 625 -0.38 24.70 10.19
C MET A 625 -0.89 26.08 9.72
N PRO A 626 -0.76 26.42 8.42
CA PRO A 626 -1.28 27.68 7.87
C PRO A 626 -2.77 27.87 8.15
N ALA A 627 -3.18 29.11 8.42
CA ALA A 627 -4.56 29.43 8.82
C ALA A 627 -5.61 28.93 7.83
N SER A 628 -5.36 29.02 6.52
CA SER A 628 -6.26 28.52 5.46
C SER A 628 -6.55 27.01 5.60
N SER A 629 -5.56 26.25 6.05
CA SER A 629 -5.69 24.80 6.25
C SER A 629 -6.44 24.43 7.53
N VAL A 630 -6.26 25.22 8.58
CA VAL A 630 -6.99 25.05 9.86
C VAL A 630 -8.46 25.50 9.71
N GLU A 631 -8.71 26.55 8.93
CA GLU A 631 -10.04 27.07 8.63
C GLU A 631 -10.86 26.12 7.76
N ALA A 632 -10.24 25.51 6.74
CA ALA A 632 -10.88 24.51 5.90
C ALA A 632 -11.22 23.21 6.66
N GLY A 633 -10.55 22.96 7.79
CA GLY A 633 -10.62 21.73 8.54
C GLY A 633 -9.78 20.62 7.91
N PHE A 634 -9.04 19.91 8.76
CA PHE A 634 -8.39 18.65 8.44
C PHE A 634 -9.29 17.48 8.90
N ASN A 635 -10.09 16.94 7.98
CA ASN A 635 -10.90 15.76 8.28
C ASN A 635 -10.07 14.50 7.98
N ASN A 636 -9.56 13.86 9.03
CA ASN A 636 -8.98 12.53 8.88
C ASN A 636 -10.11 11.51 8.84
N HIS A 637 -10.27 10.83 7.69
CA HIS A 637 -11.35 9.87 7.50
C HIS A 637 -10.92 8.46 7.94
N MET A 638 -11.40 8.00 9.09
CA MET A 638 -11.24 6.60 9.48
C MET A 638 -12.30 5.76 8.78
N ASN A 639 -11.95 5.26 7.60
CA ASN A 639 -12.84 4.43 6.81
C ASN A 639 -13.12 3.10 7.53
N LEU A 640 -14.38 2.89 7.90
CA LEU A 640 -14.89 1.63 8.48
C LEU A 640 -15.29 0.65 7.36
N LEU A 641 -15.94 1.20 6.31
CA LEU A 641 -16.34 0.49 5.09
C LEU A 641 -16.13 1.42 3.89
N ARG A 642 -15.51 0.92 2.82
CA ARG A 642 -15.38 1.63 1.53
C ARG A 642 -15.79 0.70 0.39
N GLY A 643 -16.94 0.98 -0.24
CA GLY A 643 -17.56 0.08 -1.20
C GLY A 643 -17.83 -1.27 -0.55
N GLN A 644 -17.15 -2.30 -1.05
CA GLN A 644 -17.23 -3.68 -0.53
C GLN A 644 -16.14 -4.00 0.52
N VAL A 645 -15.25 -3.06 0.82
CA VAL A 645 -14.02 -3.31 1.60
C VAL A 645 -14.20 -2.93 3.07
N PHE A 646 -14.16 -3.92 3.96
CA PHE A 646 -14.16 -3.70 5.41
C PHE A 646 -12.75 -3.41 5.95
N ASN A 647 -12.66 -2.44 6.86
CA ASN A 647 -11.42 -2.19 7.57
C ASN A 647 -11.27 -3.12 8.77
N ILE A 648 -10.34 -4.07 8.67
CA ILE A 648 -10.11 -5.10 9.69
C ILE A 648 -9.82 -4.52 11.09
N ARG A 649 -9.17 -3.35 11.16
CA ARG A 649 -8.80 -2.69 12.42
C ARG A 649 -9.99 -2.32 13.27
N PHE A 650 -11.10 -1.97 12.63
CA PHE A 650 -12.32 -1.52 13.32
C PHE A 650 -13.43 -2.56 13.28
N SER A 651 -13.13 -3.80 12.86
CA SER A 651 -14.10 -4.88 12.71
C SER A 651 -14.89 -5.16 14.01
N LYS A 652 -14.21 -5.17 15.17
CA LYS A 652 -14.85 -5.33 16.49
C LYS A 652 -15.83 -4.19 16.81
N TYR A 653 -15.49 -2.97 16.42
CA TYR A 653 -16.26 -1.76 16.73
C TYR A 653 -17.36 -1.46 15.70
N PHE A 654 -17.30 -2.07 14.52
CA PHE A 654 -18.22 -1.78 13.42
C PHE A 654 -19.69 -1.84 13.85
N ASN A 655 -20.11 -2.92 14.50
CA ASN A 655 -21.50 -3.10 14.93
C ASN A 655 -21.91 -2.09 16.03
N VAL A 656 -20.98 -1.73 16.92
CA VAL A 656 -21.23 -0.73 17.97
C VAL A 656 -21.44 0.63 17.34
N ILE A 657 -20.54 1.05 16.45
CA ILE A 657 -20.60 2.33 15.74
C ILE A 657 -21.83 2.39 14.83
N PHE A 658 -22.14 1.31 14.12
CA PHE A 658 -23.32 1.22 13.25
C PHE A 658 -24.62 1.39 14.06
N ASN A 659 -24.76 0.68 15.18
CA ASN A 659 -25.92 0.82 16.05
C ASN A 659 -26.04 2.19 16.71
N LEU A 660 -24.91 2.79 17.12
CA LEU A 660 -24.88 4.14 17.64
C LEU A 660 -25.32 5.16 16.57
N THR A 661 -24.84 4.98 15.33
CA THR A 661 -25.24 5.79 14.18
C THR A 661 -26.76 5.70 13.94
N LYS A 662 -27.35 4.50 13.97
CA LYS A 662 -28.81 4.31 13.88
C LYS A 662 -29.54 5.12 14.97
N LYS A 663 -29.10 5.04 16.23
CA LYS A 663 -29.70 5.80 17.34
C LYS A 663 -29.63 7.31 17.12
N MET A 664 -28.50 7.82 16.62
CA MET A 664 -28.30 9.24 16.35
C MET A 664 -29.12 9.74 15.16
N VAL A 665 -29.25 8.92 14.11
CA VAL A 665 -30.14 9.20 12.97
C VAL A 665 -31.60 9.28 13.43
N LEU A 666 -32.02 8.37 14.31
CA LEU A 666 -33.35 8.43 14.92
C LEU A 666 -33.55 9.76 15.67
N GLN A 667 -32.61 10.14 16.54
CA GLN A 667 -32.67 11.42 17.26
C GLN A 667 -32.72 12.64 16.33
N ARG A 668 -31.93 12.63 15.24
CA ARG A 668 -31.97 13.70 14.24
C ARG A 668 -33.34 13.77 13.55
N ASN A 669 -33.95 12.62 13.24
CA ASN A 669 -35.31 12.58 12.69
C ASN A 669 -36.36 13.18 13.64
N LEU A 670 -36.25 12.92 14.95
CA LEU A 670 -37.16 13.48 15.95
C LEU A 670 -37.19 15.01 15.89
N ILE A 671 -36.02 15.62 15.75
CA ILE A 671 -35.87 17.07 15.64
C ILE A 671 -36.53 17.61 14.35
N ILE A 672 -36.47 16.85 13.25
CA ILE A 672 -36.97 17.27 11.93
C ILE A 672 -38.49 17.05 11.78
N SER A 673 -39.01 15.88 12.18
CA SER A 673 -40.36 15.45 11.78
C SER A 673 -41.52 16.00 12.62
N GLN A 674 -41.27 16.47 13.84
CA GLN A 674 -42.26 17.04 14.78
C GLN A 674 -43.59 16.22 14.93
N SER A 675 -43.62 14.92 14.59
CA SER A 675 -44.83 14.08 14.52
C SER A 675 -44.60 12.66 15.05
N SER A 676 -45.36 12.27 16.09
CA SER A 676 -45.23 10.98 16.78
C SER A 676 -45.61 9.74 15.96
N ARG A 677 -46.47 9.89 14.94
CA ARG A 677 -46.91 8.77 14.08
C ARG A 677 -45.91 8.47 12.97
N ALA A 678 -45.21 9.49 12.46
CA ALA A 678 -44.13 9.32 11.49
C ALA A 678 -42.88 8.70 12.16
N GLU A 679 -42.66 9.04 13.43
CA GLU A 679 -41.61 8.50 14.29
C GLU A 679 -41.68 6.97 14.46
N SER A 680 -42.83 6.44 14.92
CA SER A 680 -42.98 4.99 15.16
C SER A 680 -42.77 4.17 13.89
N LYS A 681 -43.21 4.68 12.73
CA LYS A 681 -42.97 4.04 11.43
C LYS A 681 -41.49 4.05 11.03
N PHE A 682 -40.80 5.18 11.25
CA PHE A 682 -39.38 5.30 10.94
C PHE A 682 -38.52 4.43 11.85
N GLN A 683 -38.84 4.39 13.15
CA GLN A 683 -38.17 3.50 14.10
C GLN A 683 -38.32 2.03 13.70
N ALA A 684 -39.54 1.57 13.39
CA ALA A 684 -39.78 0.20 12.94
C ALA A 684 -39.05 -0.14 11.63
N ALA A 685 -38.92 0.84 10.71
CA ALA A 685 -38.13 0.67 9.49
C ALA A 685 -36.63 0.60 9.79
N LEU A 686 -36.13 1.44 10.70
CA LEU A 686 -34.73 1.48 11.11
C LEU A 686 -34.31 0.21 11.84
N GLU A 687 -35.17 -0.40 12.64
CA GLU A 687 -34.90 -1.68 13.32
C GLU A 687 -34.64 -2.82 12.31
N LYS A 688 -35.33 -2.81 11.16
CA LYS A 688 -35.15 -3.81 10.10
C LYS A 688 -33.86 -3.65 9.28
N VAL A 689 -33.21 -2.48 9.35
CA VAL A 689 -31.99 -2.20 8.60
C VAL A 689 -30.82 -3.02 9.15
N SER A 690 -30.23 -3.83 8.29
CA SER A 690 -29.14 -4.77 8.60
C SER A 690 -27.76 -4.29 8.13
N ASN A 691 -27.71 -3.42 7.12
CA ASN A 691 -26.46 -2.97 6.49
C ASN A 691 -26.46 -1.47 6.14
N CYS A 692 -25.28 -0.96 5.79
CA CYS A 692 -25.06 0.45 5.47
C CYS A 692 -25.83 0.93 4.22
N GLU A 693 -25.99 0.08 3.21
CA GLU A 693 -26.74 0.43 1.99
C GLU A 693 -28.23 0.64 2.29
N GLU A 694 -28.84 -0.26 3.06
CA GLU A 694 -30.23 -0.16 3.52
C GLU A 694 -30.43 1.09 4.37
N LEU A 695 -29.48 1.38 5.27
CA LEU A 695 -29.52 2.59 6.10
C LEU A 695 -29.50 3.84 5.23
N LEU A 696 -28.58 3.90 4.26
CA LEU A 696 -28.45 5.02 3.34
C LEU A 696 -29.72 5.21 2.50
N LYS A 697 -30.29 4.11 1.97
CA LYS A 697 -31.55 4.12 1.22
C LYS A 697 -32.71 4.64 2.08
N LEU A 698 -32.80 4.24 3.35
CA LEU A 698 -33.83 4.68 4.28
C LEU A 698 -33.73 6.18 4.59
N VAL A 699 -32.52 6.67 4.85
CA VAL A 699 -32.29 8.09 5.18
C VAL A 699 -32.50 9.00 3.97
N LYS A 700 -32.10 8.56 2.75
CA LYS A 700 -32.37 9.28 1.50
C LYS A 700 -33.87 9.53 1.28
N LYS A 701 -34.73 8.54 1.58
CA LYS A 701 -36.20 8.66 1.45
C LYS A 701 -36.81 9.74 2.36
N GLN A 702 -36.15 10.07 3.48
CA GLN A 702 -36.62 11.08 4.44
C GLN A 702 -36.07 12.49 4.18
N LYS A 703 -35.35 12.72 3.07
CA LYS A 703 -34.72 14.02 2.72
C LYS A 703 -33.84 14.62 3.83
N MET A 704 -33.15 13.80 4.64
CA MET A 704 -32.27 14.28 5.73
C MET A 704 -30.87 14.76 5.28
N GLY A 705 -30.61 14.86 3.97
CA GLY A 705 -29.34 15.35 3.45
C GLY A 705 -29.35 16.87 3.24
N ASP A 706 -28.22 17.53 3.52
CA ASP A 706 -27.94 18.84 2.93
C ASP A 706 -27.89 18.62 1.42
N GLY A 707 -28.71 19.32 0.64
CA GLY A 707 -29.02 19.03 -0.77
C GLY A 707 -27.86 18.96 -1.78
N LEU A 708 -26.60 18.92 -1.32
CA LEU A 708 -25.39 18.78 -2.13
C LEU A 708 -24.70 17.40 -2.04
N MET A 709 -24.95 16.54 -1.04
CA MET A 709 -24.24 15.26 -0.88
C MET A 709 -25.21 14.05 -0.78
N PRO A 710 -24.96 12.90 -1.45
CA PRO A 710 -25.82 11.72 -1.39
C PRO A 710 -25.70 10.93 -0.06
N GLY A 711 -25.61 11.60 1.09
CA GLY A 711 -25.36 10.99 2.40
C GLY A 711 -25.83 11.81 3.61
N PHE A 712 -25.41 11.39 4.80
CA PHE A 712 -25.67 12.12 6.05
C PHE A 712 -24.46 12.09 7.00
N MET A 713 -24.41 13.06 7.92
CA MET A 713 -23.41 13.15 8.98
C MET A 713 -24.10 13.30 10.34
N VAL A 714 -23.60 12.62 11.38
CA VAL A 714 -24.08 12.79 12.75
C VAL A 714 -22.90 12.89 13.70
N SER A 715 -22.96 13.81 14.67
CA SER A 715 -21.86 14.09 15.61
C SER A 715 -22.17 13.55 17.00
N THR A 716 -21.23 12.87 17.67
CA THR A 716 -21.36 12.56 19.10
C THR A 716 -21.31 13.85 19.93
N LYS A 717 -21.86 13.82 21.15
CA LYS A 717 -21.88 14.97 22.06
C LYS A 717 -21.07 14.62 23.31
N ILE A 718 -20.09 15.46 23.62
CA ILE A 718 -19.15 15.25 24.72
C ILE A 718 -19.47 16.23 25.86
N PRO A 719 -19.67 15.78 27.10
CA PRO A 719 -19.88 16.69 28.22
C PRO A 719 -18.63 17.54 28.48
N SER A 720 -18.82 18.83 28.77
CA SER A 720 -17.75 19.72 29.23
C SER A 720 -17.40 19.45 30.69
N TYR A 721 -16.11 19.42 31.01
CA TYR A 721 -15.62 19.29 32.38
C TYR A 721 -15.63 20.65 33.08
N LYS A 722 -15.29 21.71 32.34
CA LYS A 722 -15.27 23.10 32.82
C LYS A 722 -16.67 23.67 33.09
N GLU A 723 -17.61 23.46 32.18
CA GLU A 723 -18.95 24.07 32.21
C GLU A 723 -20.04 23.00 32.34
N LYS A 724 -20.56 22.83 33.56
CA LYS A 724 -21.60 21.82 33.84
C LYS A 724 -22.83 22.03 32.95
N GLY A 725 -23.22 20.98 32.23
CA GLY A 725 -24.37 20.98 31.32
C GLY A 725 -24.06 21.44 29.90
N HIS A 726 -22.88 22.04 29.65
CA HIS A 726 -22.42 22.33 28.30
C HIS A 726 -21.95 21.04 27.60
N LYS A 727 -22.20 20.94 26.30
CA LYS A 727 -21.79 19.78 25.49
C LYS A 727 -21.03 20.24 24.25
N LEU A 728 -19.84 19.71 24.09
CA LEU A 728 -18.95 19.89 22.96
C LEU A 728 -19.32 18.94 21.82
N GLU A 729 -18.90 19.29 20.61
CA GLU A 729 -19.03 18.44 19.44
C GLU A 729 -17.89 17.41 19.38
N GLY A 730 -18.25 16.13 19.38
CA GLY A 730 -17.31 15.02 19.38
C GLY A 730 -16.95 14.52 17.99
N SER A 731 -16.95 13.21 17.83
CA SER A 731 -16.64 12.54 16.57
C SER A 731 -17.83 12.56 15.63
N ILE A 732 -17.56 12.63 14.33
CA ILE A 732 -18.55 12.67 13.27
C ILE A 732 -18.60 11.30 12.61
N PHE A 733 -19.78 10.69 12.55
CA PHE A 733 -20.03 9.52 11.73
C PHE A 733 -20.62 9.99 10.40
N SER A 734 -19.94 9.63 9.31
CA SER A 734 -20.37 10.00 7.96
C SER A 734 -20.76 8.75 7.20
N LEU A 735 -21.95 8.75 6.60
CA LEU A 735 -22.38 7.70 5.68
C LEU A 735 -22.78 8.32 4.36
N THR A 736 -21.97 8.08 3.34
CA THR A 736 -22.18 8.60 1.99
C THR A 736 -22.27 7.46 0.99
N GLY A 737 -22.93 7.69 -0.13
CA GLY A 737 -22.87 6.77 -1.26
C GLY A 737 -22.55 7.51 -2.55
N ASP A 738 -21.87 6.84 -3.46
CA ASP A 738 -21.59 7.36 -4.80
C ASP A 738 -22.75 7.08 -5.78
N VAL A 739 -22.56 7.46 -7.03
CA VAL A 739 -23.52 7.28 -8.13
C VAL A 739 -23.64 5.79 -8.54
N VAL A 740 -22.60 5.01 -8.26
CA VAL A 740 -22.46 3.59 -8.64
C VAL A 740 -23.06 2.66 -7.57
N GLY A 741 -23.38 3.20 -6.38
CA GLY A 741 -23.97 2.47 -5.26
C GLY A 741 -22.97 2.06 -4.19
N ASN A 742 -21.68 2.39 -4.33
CA ASN A 742 -20.69 2.14 -3.29
C ASN A 742 -20.99 3.02 -2.08
N VAL A 743 -20.76 2.44 -0.90
CA VAL A 743 -20.98 3.11 0.38
C VAL A 743 -19.63 3.44 1.02
N LEU A 744 -19.49 4.67 1.51
CA LEU A 744 -18.40 5.08 2.37
C LEU A 744 -18.96 5.37 3.76
N PHE A 745 -18.58 4.52 4.72
CA PHE A 745 -18.88 4.72 6.14
C PHE A 745 -17.58 5.06 6.87
N SER A 746 -17.50 6.27 7.43
CA SER A 746 -16.31 6.75 8.12
C SER A 746 -16.61 7.32 9.51
N LEU A 747 -15.58 7.26 10.35
CA LEU A 747 -15.46 7.94 11.62
C LEU A 747 -14.44 9.07 11.48
N ASP A 748 -14.87 10.31 11.71
CA ASP A 748 -14.05 11.49 11.48
C ASP A 748 -13.97 12.35 12.74
N THR A 749 -12.84 13.03 12.94
CA THR A 749 -12.68 14.05 13.98
C THR A 749 -12.54 15.40 13.30
N ALA A 750 -13.49 16.31 13.54
CA ALA A 750 -13.39 17.67 13.02
C ALA A 750 -12.23 18.41 13.70
N THR A 751 -11.47 19.17 12.93
CA THR A 751 -10.30 19.93 13.42
C THR A 751 -10.45 21.43 13.14
N THR A 752 -11.69 21.93 13.13
CA THR A 752 -11.96 23.36 12.96
C THR A 752 -11.36 24.15 14.12
N LYS A 753 -10.87 25.36 13.83
CA LYS A 753 -10.28 26.25 14.85
C LYS A 753 -11.14 26.38 16.10
N LYS A 754 -12.44 26.66 15.92
CA LYS A 754 -13.40 26.79 17.02
C LYS A 754 -13.45 25.55 17.92
N ARG A 755 -13.48 24.36 17.32
CA ARG A 755 -13.51 23.09 18.08
C ARG A 755 -12.19 22.88 18.81
N THR A 756 -11.07 23.06 18.13
CA THR A 756 -9.73 22.97 18.71
C THR A 756 -9.58 23.87 19.94
N ASP A 757 -10.01 25.13 19.85
CA ASP A 757 -9.96 26.10 20.95
C ASP A 757 -10.83 25.66 22.15
N GLN A 758 -12.00 25.06 21.90
CA GLN A 758 -12.85 24.51 22.95
C GLN A 758 -12.17 23.36 23.71
N PHE A 759 -11.56 22.41 22.99
CA PHE A 759 -10.85 21.29 23.61
C PHE A 759 -9.57 21.74 24.34
N HIS A 760 -8.83 22.71 23.80
CA HIS A 760 -7.72 23.33 24.51
C HIS A 760 -8.17 23.94 25.84
N THR A 761 -9.31 24.65 25.84
CA THR A 761 -9.86 25.26 27.05
C THR A 761 -10.22 24.21 28.12
N GLU A 762 -10.74 23.04 27.73
CA GLU A 762 -10.99 21.93 28.66
C GLU A 762 -9.69 21.36 29.25
N ILE A 763 -8.70 21.10 28.38
CA ILE A 763 -7.41 20.53 28.79
C ILE A 763 -6.66 21.52 29.71
N ASP A 764 -6.65 22.81 29.38
CA ASP A 764 -6.07 23.87 30.21
C ASP A 764 -6.72 23.92 31.59
N TYR A 765 -8.05 23.81 31.66
CA TYR A 765 -8.78 23.80 32.92
C TYR A 765 -8.42 22.58 33.79
N ILE A 766 -8.38 21.39 33.19
CA ILE A 766 -7.99 20.16 33.90
C ILE A 766 -6.52 20.22 34.35
N TRP A 767 -5.63 20.76 33.51
CA TRP A 767 -4.22 20.97 33.84
C TRP A 767 -4.04 21.88 35.06
N LEU A 768 -4.84 22.95 35.15
CA LEU A 768 -4.84 23.84 36.32
C LEU A 768 -5.30 23.12 37.58
N LEU A 769 -6.37 22.33 37.51
CA LEU A 769 -6.85 21.52 38.64
C LEU A 769 -5.81 20.51 39.10
N LEU A 770 -5.21 19.77 38.16
CA LEU A 770 -4.15 18.82 38.45
C LEU A 770 -2.95 19.49 39.12
N SER A 771 -2.52 20.64 38.60
CA SER A 771 -1.41 21.41 39.17
C SER A 771 -1.72 21.91 40.59
N ASP A 772 -2.97 22.29 40.86
CA ASP A 772 -3.40 22.76 42.19
C ASP A 772 -3.44 21.61 43.21
N GLU A 773 -3.99 20.45 42.84
CA GLU A 773 -4.00 19.26 43.69
C GLU A 773 -2.57 18.78 44.03
N MET A 774 -1.66 18.80 43.06
CA MET A 774 -0.26 18.44 43.32
C MET A 774 0.46 19.44 44.23
N LYS A 775 0.15 20.74 44.12
CA LYS A 775 0.67 21.75 45.04
C LYS A 775 0.14 21.56 46.46
N LYS A 776 -1.15 21.26 46.63
CA LYS A 776 -1.76 20.98 47.94
C LYS A 776 -1.13 19.77 48.60
N ALA A 777 -0.92 18.68 47.86
CA ALA A 777 -0.27 17.46 48.37
C ALA A 777 1.13 17.75 48.94
N HIS A 778 1.93 18.60 48.28
CA HIS A 778 3.29 18.93 48.73
C HIS A 778 3.33 19.95 49.88
N SER A 779 2.40 20.92 49.91
CA SER A 779 2.43 22.03 50.89
C SER A 779 1.81 21.68 52.23
N SER A 780 0.86 20.74 52.28
CA SER A 780 0.06 20.48 53.48
C SER A 780 0.49 19.23 54.27
N ASN A 781 1.52 18.50 53.81
CA ASN A 781 1.88 17.16 54.33
C ASN A 781 0.68 16.19 54.39
N LYS A 782 -0.42 16.52 53.69
CA LYS A 782 -1.65 15.75 53.64
C LYS A 782 -1.49 14.68 52.58
N GLU A 783 -1.94 13.46 52.90
CA GLU A 783 -1.89 12.34 51.97
C GLU A 783 -2.62 12.70 50.67
N MET A 784 -1.93 12.56 49.54
CA MET A 784 -2.43 12.89 48.22
C MET A 784 -3.58 11.94 47.87
N ASP A 785 -4.75 12.49 47.50
CA ASP A 785 -5.85 11.71 46.94
C ASP A 785 -5.46 11.22 45.53
N SER A 786 -4.83 10.05 45.51
CA SER A 786 -4.34 9.44 44.28
C SER A 786 -5.48 9.14 43.30
N ASP A 787 -6.68 8.84 43.77
CA ASP A 787 -7.78 8.45 42.89
C ASP A 787 -8.37 9.65 42.15
N SER A 788 -8.43 10.80 42.82
CA SER A 788 -8.78 12.08 42.21
C SER A 788 -7.73 12.53 41.19
N VAL A 789 -6.45 12.45 41.54
CA VAL A 789 -5.35 12.81 40.63
C VAL A 789 -5.33 11.92 39.39
N ILE A 790 -5.47 10.60 39.54
CA ILE A 790 -5.58 9.67 38.41
C ILE A 790 -6.81 9.98 37.55
N HIS A 791 -7.93 10.33 38.17
CA HIS A 791 -9.13 10.73 37.42
C HIS A 791 -8.87 11.99 36.57
N LEU A 792 -8.22 13.03 37.12
CA LEU A 792 -7.86 14.23 36.36
C LEU A 792 -6.89 13.91 35.20
N ILE A 793 -5.89 13.05 35.43
CA ILE A 793 -4.96 12.60 34.38
C ILE A 793 -5.72 11.92 33.23
N LEU A 794 -6.60 10.97 33.55
CA LEU A 794 -7.34 10.21 32.54
C LEU A 794 -8.41 11.06 31.84
N SER A 795 -9.02 12.02 32.54
CA SER A 795 -9.94 13.01 31.94
C SER A 795 -9.20 13.92 30.97
N MET A 796 -7.99 14.39 31.30
CA MET A 796 -7.16 15.17 30.38
C MET A 796 -6.86 14.39 29.09
N VAL A 797 -6.49 13.11 29.24
CA VAL A 797 -6.20 12.21 28.13
C VAL A 797 -7.45 11.91 27.29
N TYR A 798 -8.63 11.80 27.90
CA TYR A 798 -9.91 11.69 27.19
C TYR A 798 -10.16 12.88 26.26
N TYR A 799 -9.98 14.11 26.74
CA TYR A 799 -10.13 15.30 25.90
C TYR A 799 -9.04 15.37 24.82
N PHE A 800 -7.83 14.92 25.12
CA PHE A 800 -6.77 14.83 24.11
C PHE A 800 -7.10 13.86 22.96
N TYR A 801 -7.64 12.67 23.27
CA TYR A 801 -8.10 11.72 22.24
C TYR A 801 -9.20 12.30 21.36
N ASN A 802 -10.08 13.13 21.92
CA ASN A 802 -11.15 13.79 21.18
C ASN A 802 -10.67 15.05 20.43
N LEU A 803 -9.59 15.69 20.87
CA LEU A 803 -8.98 16.86 20.22
C LEU A 803 -8.31 16.47 18.90
N MET A 804 -7.44 15.47 18.94
CA MET A 804 -6.53 15.14 17.84
C MET A 804 -7.19 14.23 16.79
N PRO A 805 -6.90 14.41 15.49
CA PRO A 805 -7.24 13.38 14.53
C PRO A 805 -6.49 12.10 14.88
N LEU A 806 -7.24 11.01 14.79
CA LEU A 806 -6.80 9.71 15.26
C LEU A 806 -5.79 9.18 14.25
N SER A 807 -4.52 9.23 14.63
CA SER A 807 -3.43 8.60 13.90
C SER A 807 -2.86 7.50 14.77
N ARG A 808 -2.18 6.53 14.13
CA ARG A 808 -1.46 5.47 14.86
C ARG A 808 -0.49 6.03 15.92
N GLY A 809 0.06 7.23 15.70
CA GLY A 809 1.01 7.84 16.63
C GLY A 809 0.41 8.71 17.73
N SER A 810 -0.68 9.44 17.47
CA SER A 810 -1.30 10.30 18.48
C SER A 810 -1.89 9.49 19.63
N SER A 811 -2.41 8.29 19.34
CA SER A 811 -2.96 7.40 20.36
C SER A 811 -1.90 6.89 21.35
N SER A 812 -0.76 6.41 20.81
CA SER A 812 0.36 5.96 21.65
C SER A 812 0.96 7.08 22.51
N VAL A 813 1.00 8.31 21.98
CA VAL A 813 1.48 9.49 22.72
C VAL A 813 0.63 9.74 23.96
N ALA A 814 -0.70 9.75 23.81
CA ALA A 814 -1.63 10.04 24.90
C ALA A 814 -1.56 8.99 26.01
N TYR A 815 -1.50 7.71 25.64
CA TYR A 815 -1.34 6.62 26.60
C TYR A 815 0.00 6.71 27.37
N SER A 816 1.10 7.00 26.66
CA SER A 816 2.44 7.10 27.26
C SER A 816 2.54 8.27 28.25
N VAL A 817 1.89 9.39 27.95
CA VAL A 817 1.76 10.53 28.87
C VAL A 817 0.96 10.15 30.11
N ALA A 818 -0.15 9.40 29.97
CA ALA A 818 -0.91 8.90 31.12
C ALA A 818 -0.05 8.04 32.04
N VAL A 819 0.68 7.08 31.47
CA VAL A 819 1.60 6.19 32.20
C VAL A 819 2.70 7.00 32.90
N GLY A 820 3.31 7.96 32.21
CA GLY A 820 4.35 8.82 32.78
C GLY A 820 3.85 9.70 33.93
N LEU A 821 2.64 10.27 33.82
CA LEU A 821 2.03 11.05 34.90
C LEU A 821 1.68 10.19 36.12
N ILE A 822 1.15 8.98 35.91
CA ILE A 822 0.89 8.01 36.98
C ILE A 822 2.22 7.62 37.66
N TYR A 823 3.29 7.48 36.89
CA TYR A 823 4.62 7.20 37.43
C TYR A 823 5.24 8.38 38.19
N ALA A 824 5.00 9.61 37.74
CA ALA A 824 5.44 10.82 38.43
C ALA A 824 4.87 10.92 39.86
N ILE A 825 3.63 10.47 40.06
CA ILE A 825 2.96 10.48 41.39
C ILE A 825 3.32 9.27 42.27
N GLY A 826 4.28 8.43 41.84
CA GLY A 826 4.79 7.29 42.61
C GLY A 826 3.99 5.99 42.44
N LYS A 827 3.13 5.89 41.42
CA LYS A 827 2.36 4.68 41.11
C LYS A 827 2.82 4.06 39.79
N GLU A 828 2.64 2.76 39.61
CA GLU A 828 2.99 2.07 38.38
C GLU A 828 1.75 1.44 37.74
N VAL A 829 1.74 1.44 36.41
CA VAL A 829 0.75 0.74 35.57
C VAL A 829 1.30 -0.65 35.29
N THR A 830 0.48 -1.68 35.50
CA THR A 830 0.90 -3.08 35.31
C THR A 830 -0.06 -3.88 34.45
N GLY A 831 -1.26 -3.34 34.21
CA GLY A 831 -2.24 -3.95 33.34
C GLY A 831 -2.01 -3.58 31.88
N HIS A 832 -2.54 -4.43 31.00
CA HIS A 832 -2.45 -4.26 29.55
C HIS A 832 -3.80 -3.87 28.95
N ILE A 833 -3.76 -3.26 27.77
CA ILE A 833 -4.95 -3.04 26.96
C ILE A 833 -5.56 -4.42 26.62
N PRO A 834 -6.86 -4.66 26.91
CA PRO A 834 -7.48 -5.94 26.62
C PRO A 834 -7.48 -6.28 25.13
N LYS A 835 -7.40 -7.58 24.82
CA LYS A 835 -7.34 -8.07 23.44
C LYS A 835 -8.53 -7.61 22.60
N GLY A 836 -8.21 -7.08 21.42
CA GLY A 836 -9.13 -6.52 20.44
C GLY A 836 -9.64 -5.12 20.76
N ASN A 837 -9.29 -4.53 21.91
CA ASN A 837 -9.69 -3.16 22.25
C ASN A 837 -8.67 -2.13 21.75
N ILE A 838 -9.16 -0.93 21.43
CA ILE A 838 -8.36 0.19 20.97
C ILE A 838 -8.72 1.42 21.81
N VAL A 839 -7.74 1.97 22.54
CA VAL A 839 -7.95 2.95 23.62
C VAL A 839 -8.60 4.24 23.12
N ASP A 840 -8.12 4.77 21.99
CA ASP A 840 -8.64 6.00 21.40
C ASP A 840 -10.09 5.80 20.95
N VAL A 841 -10.42 4.68 20.28
CA VAL A 841 -11.81 4.35 19.89
C VAL A 841 -12.73 4.25 21.11
N GLU A 842 -12.28 3.66 22.24
CA GLU A 842 -13.08 3.68 23.47
C GLU A 842 -13.35 5.10 23.99
N ALA A 843 -12.36 5.99 23.91
CA ALA A 843 -12.53 7.38 24.33
C ALA A 843 -13.58 8.10 23.48
N LEU A 844 -13.70 7.79 22.19
CA LEU A 844 -14.69 8.42 21.30
C LEU A 844 -16.11 7.88 21.55
N LEU A 845 -16.22 6.64 22.06
CA LEU A 845 -17.48 5.93 22.24
C LEU A 845 -18.00 5.92 23.69
N SER A 846 -17.18 6.25 24.68
CA SER A 846 -17.54 6.20 26.11
C SER A 846 -18.64 7.20 26.53
N GLY A 847 -18.87 8.23 25.71
CA GLY A 847 -19.88 9.27 25.96
C GLY A 847 -19.50 10.33 27.00
N GLY A 848 -18.40 10.15 27.73
CA GLY A 848 -17.91 11.12 28.72
C GLY A 848 -16.60 10.70 29.40
N PRO A 849 -15.91 11.63 30.06
CA PRO A 849 -14.64 11.36 30.74
C PRO A 849 -14.82 10.39 31.92
N GLU A 850 -15.92 10.43 32.65
CA GLU A 850 -16.16 9.58 33.82
C GLU A 850 -16.16 8.10 33.43
N ASN A 851 -16.94 7.73 32.41
CA ASN A 851 -17.01 6.37 31.88
C ASN A 851 -15.65 5.90 31.35
N PHE A 852 -14.94 6.79 30.64
CA PHE A 852 -13.60 6.48 30.13
C PHE A 852 -12.61 6.24 31.27
N THR A 853 -12.59 7.10 32.29
CA THR A 853 -11.67 6.96 33.43
C THR A 853 -11.91 5.67 34.20
N ALA A 854 -13.18 5.28 34.41
CA ALA A 854 -13.53 4.02 35.08
C ALA A 854 -13.04 2.80 34.28
N LEU A 855 -13.24 2.82 32.95
CA LEU A 855 -12.75 1.78 32.05
C LEU A 855 -11.22 1.68 32.07
N MET A 856 -10.52 2.81 31.97
CA MET A 856 -9.05 2.84 31.95
C MET A 856 -8.43 2.43 33.29
N LYS A 857 -9.01 2.83 34.43
CA LYS A 857 -8.54 2.40 35.76
C LYS A 857 -8.57 0.86 35.87
N ASN A 858 -9.61 0.22 35.36
CA ASN A 858 -9.72 -1.23 35.35
C ASN A 858 -8.63 -1.89 34.48
N TRP A 859 -8.29 -1.29 33.34
CA TRP A 859 -7.29 -1.84 32.42
C TRP A 859 -5.86 -1.64 32.91
N MET A 860 -5.58 -0.50 33.51
CA MET A 860 -4.21 -0.11 33.89
C MET A 860 -3.67 -0.84 35.12
N ASN A 861 -4.54 -1.41 35.97
CA ASN A 861 -4.16 -2.10 37.21
C ASN A 861 -3.08 -1.32 38.00
N ILE A 862 -3.45 -0.13 38.47
CA ILE A 862 -2.53 0.84 39.04
C ILE A 862 -2.18 0.45 40.49
N ARG A 863 -0.89 0.34 40.81
CA ARG A 863 -0.39 0.04 42.16
C ARG A 863 0.75 0.97 42.58
N TRP A 864 1.19 0.91 43.82
CA TRP A 864 2.37 1.67 44.27
C TRP A 864 3.63 1.16 43.56
N ALA A 865 4.43 2.09 43.04
CA ALA A 865 5.65 1.74 42.31
C ALA A 865 6.71 1.20 43.27
N SER A 866 7.40 0.14 42.83
CA SER A 866 8.53 -0.43 43.60
C SER A 866 9.78 0.47 43.57
N THR A 867 10.01 1.12 42.43
CA THR A 867 11.16 1.99 42.18
C THR A 867 10.66 3.38 41.81
N LYS A 868 11.23 4.43 42.39
CA LYS A 868 10.82 5.81 42.08
C LYS A 868 11.45 6.26 40.76
N ALA A 869 10.73 7.10 40.01
CA ALA A 869 11.22 7.65 38.73
C ALA A 869 12.61 8.35 38.82
N ASN A 870 12.94 8.93 39.99
CA ASN A 870 14.22 9.62 40.22
C ASN A 870 15.38 8.66 40.58
N GLU A 871 15.10 7.38 40.86
CA GLU A 871 16.11 6.34 41.11
C GLU A 871 16.61 5.70 39.81
N LEU A 872 15.92 5.98 38.70
CA LEU A 872 16.34 5.65 37.34
C LEU A 872 17.31 6.73 36.82
N PRO A 873 18.23 6.38 35.91
CA PRO A 873 19.04 7.37 35.22
C PRO A 873 18.17 8.44 34.54
N GLN A 874 18.61 9.70 34.57
CA GLN A 874 17.85 10.77 33.94
C GLN A 874 17.92 10.65 32.41
N VAL A 875 16.76 10.59 31.75
CA VAL A 875 16.70 10.40 30.29
C VAL A 875 17.43 11.53 29.56
N LEU A 876 17.22 12.79 29.97
CA LEU A 876 17.84 13.96 29.34
C LEU A 876 19.35 14.07 29.58
N GLU A 877 19.87 13.49 30.66
CA GLU A 877 21.32 13.50 30.95
C GLU A 877 22.01 12.32 30.27
N THR A 878 21.33 11.17 30.20
CA THR A 878 21.86 9.93 29.60
C THR A 878 21.79 9.99 28.07
N LEU A 879 20.72 10.59 27.53
CA LEU A 879 20.45 10.70 26.09
C LEU A 879 20.26 12.18 25.68
N PRO A 880 21.31 13.01 25.80
CA PRO A 880 21.18 14.46 25.66
C PRO A 880 21.03 14.93 24.21
N THR A 881 21.43 14.11 23.23
CA THR A 881 21.44 14.46 21.80
C THR A 881 20.61 13.48 20.97
N LEU A 882 20.21 13.92 19.77
CA LEU A 882 19.50 13.05 18.83
C LEU A 882 20.31 11.77 18.49
N ARG A 883 21.64 11.87 18.42
CA ARG A 883 22.53 10.72 18.19
C ARG A 883 22.30 9.64 19.23
N THR A 884 22.46 9.98 20.50
CA THR A 884 22.31 9.03 21.62
C THR A 884 20.90 8.42 21.69
N MET A 885 19.87 9.21 21.36
CA MET A 885 18.50 8.70 21.26
C MET A 885 18.35 7.65 20.14
N LEU A 886 18.94 7.90 18.96
CA LEU A 886 18.86 6.99 17.82
C LEU A 886 19.70 5.72 18.04
N GLU A 887 20.86 5.82 18.67
CA GLU A 887 21.70 4.68 19.06
C GLU A 887 20.90 3.71 19.94
N VAL A 888 20.26 4.23 20.99
CA VAL A 888 19.40 3.42 21.88
C VAL A 888 18.23 2.78 21.12
N LEU A 889 17.59 3.51 20.20
CA LEU A 889 16.49 2.97 19.40
C LEU A 889 16.94 1.91 18.37
N ASN A 890 18.20 2.00 17.90
CA ASN A 890 18.80 1.05 16.96
C ASN A 890 19.17 -0.28 17.65
N VAL A 891 19.66 -0.23 18.88
CA VAL A 891 19.97 -1.42 19.69
C VAL A 891 18.69 -2.18 20.07
N GLY A 892 17.65 -1.45 20.48
CA GLY A 892 16.39 -2.05 20.91
C GLY A 892 16.50 -2.80 22.26
N SER A 893 15.48 -3.60 22.59
CA SER A 893 15.34 -4.22 23.93
C SER A 893 15.57 -5.72 23.99
N ARG A 894 15.91 -6.37 22.86
CA ARG A 894 16.09 -7.84 22.78
C ARG A 894 17.18 -8.37 23.71
N ALA A 895 18.22 -7.56 23.97
CA ALA A 895 19.35 -7.95 24.82
C ALA A 895 19.05 -7.92 26.33
N CYS A 896 17.97 -7.25 26.76
CA CYS A 896 17.62 -7.14 28.18
C CYS A 896 17.27 -8.49 28.84
N GLY A 897 16.84 -9.48 28.05
CA GLY A 897 16.61 -10.85 28.53
C GLY A 897 17.86 -11.71 28.64
N MET A 898 18.98 -11.32 27.99
CA MET A 898 20.25 -12.06 28.03
C MET A 898 21.21 -11.55 29.13
N ALA A 899 21.02 -10.32 29.61
CA ALA A 899 21.78 -9.74 30.72
C ALA A 899 21.22 -10.12 32.11
N GLY A 900 20.14 -10.90 32.15
CA GLY A 900 19.50 -11.44 33.36
C GLY A 900 19.48 -12.96 33.36
N LEU A 901 20.65 -13.59 33.22
CA LEU A 901 20.93 -14.99 33.58
C LEU A 901 22.31 -15.10 34.22
#